data_AF-A0A1G0ZP38-F1
#
_entry.id   AF-A0A1G0ZP38-F1
#
_cell.length_a   1.000
_cell.length_b   1.000
_cell.length_c   1.000
_cell.angle_alpha   90.00
_cell.angle_beta   90.00
_cell.angle_gamma   90.00
#
_symmetry.space_group_name_H-M   'P 1'
#
loop_
_entity.id
_entity.type
_entity.pdbx_description
1 polymer ?
#
loop_
_entity_poly.entity_id
_entity_poly.type
_entity_poly.pdbx_seq_one_letter_code
_entity_poly.pdbx_strand_id
1 'polypeptide(L)'
;MKQKFLLAATLIILATPVISLGGFISLEVNTSSYFSKGHATVTAHVTNKGNEQAQNLQMEAFLGTNVFFSDIKELVETNGTHIFTINIDPLPDTPGIFNIGIKLHYEDSNGYPSTAITSAPLITGETNKINPVSASLTSPDIIEKGRMLLSLSANTSNAIETSIRLISPDELSASLPPTNIILQPYITNIVPIEIANVSALTGSCYPIVVIADCLKDGFHYSSVTHGRISINSATIPLLQNYRPFWIVLACIMAITSICIQLWHKSITQQPELKPRNEHIFDSICVVIVATVLAGFILYHIPLKYVFMNTTITGGDTTAHNYLASHLKDQLFHHGRIVSWANGWWCGFPMFQYYFPLPYIVIALLSTIIPFNIAFKIISIIGIVALPICAYLSGRLLRFPPPTPILLATASMPLLFTNAHTMWGVNIYSTFAGMISNSISFPIMLIFIASSWRDSNDGKFRIRTVVLLVLLLASHFFTSVIGILCVAILPFLKPKAGFWQAILVISREALLAFILMAWWLIPLVLKKEYSLEFGTNWNIQLLSTVPTGLLLPVCILAAIALIEGITRRVYTILVFGWMFACSILLFHFGYDHIAQVFVNVRLWPFIFFSILALCATGTGAILAGFRYKGLAVTSFLLFILLFGMTETNNIRSWTRWNYEGAEAKPRWPVLRKLIEPLKGTTGRLANDLHEHNNSFGSSRIFESIPHLIGKPILEGGLVNSAIGSMFSYYIQGETSKNCAGFPNLVSPASFNFERATKHLHLFNVKHFIAKWSETKKALSQSAEWRFISEAQGWQLYELITNTGSYIYTPKYYPTGVIMTSKDSDNWKKAGMEWLYSFRLIEQPFILFKTIEQTNDFKGIVISEESYLKYCRDSRSGIRELPYTPIPLTRNISITDETVSDNRIKFRTNGIGLPHIVKISYFPNWKVKGAKSIHMVTPCFMLVYPDSEEVDIYYGYTLADKAGMEISIFGIIALIVLHLNRRKSQDPQDRSNASQTT
;
A
#
# COMPACT_ATOMS: atom_id res chain seq x y z
N MET A 1 -43.80 1.79 25.90
CA MET A 1 -44.13 1.77 24.46
C MET A 1 -42.99 2.29 23.59
N LYS A 2 -42.42 3.48 23.84
CA LYS A 2 -41.32 4.09 23.04
C LYS A 2 -40.11 3.17 22.75
N GLN A 3 -39.56 2.46 23.74
CA GLN A 3 -38.41 1.54 23.54
C GLN A 3 -38.73 0.31 22.66
N LYS A 4 -39.99 -0.16 22.66
CA LYS A 4 -40.42 -1.34 21.89
C LYS A 4 -40.57 -1.01 20.40
N PHE A 5 -41.09 0.19 20.12
CA PHE A 5 -41.23 0.72 18.76
C PHE A 5 -39.88 1.04 18.14
N LEU A 6 -38.92 1.55 18.93
CA LEU A 6 -37.56 1.85 18.49
C LEU A 6 -36.78 0.59 18.12
N LEU A 7 -36.87 -0.49 18.92
CA LEU A 7 -36.19 -1.76 18.64
C LEU A 7 -36.81 -2.47 17.42
N ALA A 8 -38.14 -2.51 17.31
CA ALA A 8 -38.82 -3.05 16.15
C ALA A 8 -38.48 -2.24 14.89
N ALA A 9 -38.46 -0.91 14.97
CA ALA A 9 -38.01 -0.05 13.88
C ALA A 9 -36.53 -0.30 13.54
N THR A 10 -35.64 -0.45 14.53
CA THR A 10 -34.22 -0.73 14.30
C THR A 10 -34.03 -2.08 13.60
N LEU A 11 -34.77 -3.12 14.01
CA LEU A 11 -34.72 -4.45 13.39
C LEU A 11 -35.34 -4.46 11.98
N ILE A 12 -36.44 -3.74 11.76
CA ILE A 12 -37.12 -3.62 10.45
C ILE A 12 -36.29 -2.79 9.47
N ILE A 13 -35.67 -1.71 9.94
CA ILE A 13 -34.83 -0.82 9.15
C ILE A 13 -33.47 -1.47 8.84
N LEU A 14 -32.94 -2.30 9.74
CA LEU A 14 -31.84 -3.19 9.41
C LEU A 14 -32.31 -4.23 8.38
N ALA A 15 -33.50 -4.82 8.52
CA ALA A 15 -34.03 -5.87 7.64
C ALA A 15 -34.39 -5.47 6.19
N THR A 16 -34.29 -4.20 5.79
CA THR A 16 -34.43 -3.83 4.37
C THR A 16 -33.15 -4.19 3.62
N PRO A 17 -33.17 -5.17 2.71
CA PRO A 17 -32.00 -5.48 1.91
C PRO A 17 -31.72 -4.30 0.98
N VAL A 18 -30.63 -3.59 1.21
CA VAL A 18 -30.06 -2.74 0.18
C VAL A 18 -29.14 -3.61 -0.65
N ILE A 19 -29.67 -4.04 -1.79
CA ILE A 19 -28.87 -4.59 -2.87
C ILE A 19 -28.02 -3.43 -3.37
N SER A 20 -26.76 -3.33 -2.92
CA SER A 20 -25.78 -2.55 -3.67
C SER A 20 -25.54 -3.34 -4.96
N LEU A 21 -26.11 -2.87 -6.07
CA LEU A 21 -25.66 -3.32 -7.37
C LEU A 21 -24.27 -2.74 -7.56
N GLY A 22 -23.23 -3.56 -7.40
CA GLY A 22 -21.87 -3.20 -7.80
C GLY A 22 -21.87 -2.73 -9.26
N GLY A 23 -21.02 -1.75 -9.56
CA GLY A 23 -20.75 -1.37 -10.94
C GLY A 23 -20.22 -2.59 -11.71
N PHE A 24 -20.60 -2.71 -12.98
CA PHE A 24 -20.04 -3.70 -13.88
C PHE A 24 -19.74 -3.04 -15.22
N ILE A 25 -18.61 -3.45 -15.79
CA ILE A 25 -18.21 -3.10 -17.15
C ILE A 25 -18.56 -4.29 -18.04
N SER A 26 -19.23 -4.02 -19.16
CA SER A 26 -19.58 -5.04 -20.15
C SER A 26 -19.25 -4.50 -21.53
N LEU A 27 -18.13 -4.94 -22.09
CA LEU A 27 -17.67 -4.46 -23.39
C LEU A 27 -18.25 -5.33 -24.51
N GLU A 28 -19.11 -4.73 -25.32
CA GLU A 28 -19.55 -5.30 -26.59
C GLU A 28 -18.51 -4.96 -27.66
N VAL A 29 -17.88 -5.97 -28.25
CA VAL A 29 -16.78 -5.79 -29.20
C VAL A 29 -17.15 -6.39 -30.55
N ASN A 30 -17.38 -5.53 -31.55
CA ASN A 30 -17.66 -5.92 -32.92
C ASN A 30 -16.43 -5.70 -33.79
N THR A 31 -15.92 -6.78 -34.39
CA THR A 31 -14.63 -6.75 -35.10
C THR A 31 -14.78 -7.00 -36.59
N SER A 32 -13.97 -6.31 -37.38
CA SER A 32 -13.80 -6.55 -38.81
C SER A 32 -12.33 -6.51 -39.19
N SER A 33 -11.95 -7.19 -40.28
CA SER A 33 -10.62 -7.05 -40.85
C SER A 33 -10.73 -6.75 -42.35
N TYR A 34 -9.70 -6.11 -42.88
CA TYR A 34 -9.60 -5.77 -44.28
C TYR A 34 -8.22 -6.12 -44.81
N PHE A 35 -8.15 -6.82 -45.94
CA PHE A 35 -6.92 -7.17 -46.63
C PHE A 35 -6.92 -6.56 -48.03
N SER A 36 -5.90 -5.77 -48.36
CA SER A 36 -5.77 -5.16 -49.68
C SER A 36 -4.31 -4.84 -49.99
N LYS A 37 -3.87 -5.14 -51.22
CA LYS A 37 -2.52 -4.86 -51.72
C LYS A 37 -1.39 -5.37 -50.81
N GLY A 38 -1.57 -6.52 -50.16
CA GLY A 38 -0.57 -7.13 -49.29
C GLY A 38 -0.50 -6.57 -47.87
N HIS A 39 -1.43 -5.69 -47.49
CA HIS A 39 -1.55 -5.14 -46.15
C HIS A 39 -2.87 -5.56 -45.50
N ALA A 40 -2.84 -5.85 -44.21
CA ALA A 40 -4.03 -6.14 -43.44
C ALA A 40 -4.25 -5.14 -42.31
N THR A 41 -5.51 -4.77 -42.10
CA THR A 41 -5.94 -3.99 -40.92
C THR A 41 -7.05 -4.73 -40.19
N VAL A 42 -7.08 -4.57 -38.87
CA VAL A 42 -8.15 -5.06 -38.02
C VAL A 42 -8.76 -3.89 -37.26
N THR A 43 -10.08 -3.85 -37.25
CA THR A 43 -10.86 -2.79 -36.61
C THR A 43 -11.77 -3.42 -35.56
N ALA A 44 -11.82 -2.83 -34.36
CA ALA A 44 -12.72 -3.23 -33.29
C ALA A 44 -13.57 -2.05 -32.82
N HIS A 45 -14.88 -2.15 -33.01
CA HIS A 45 -15.88 -1.26 -32.44
C HIS A 45 -16.23 -1.75 -31.03
N VAL A 46 -15.76 -1.03 -30.03
CA VAL A 46 -15.92 -1.35 -28.62
C VAL A 46 -16.98 -0.43 -28.02
N THR A 47 -18.10 -0.99 -27.57
CA THR A 47 -19.16 -0.26 -26.86
C THR A 47 -19.24 -0.73 -25.42
N ASN A 48 -19.16 0.19 -24.45
CA ASN A 48 -19.34 -0.16 -23.05
C ASN A 48 -20.84 -0.20 -22.70
N LYS A 49 -21.41 -1.39 -22.55
CA LYS A 49 -22.81 -1.60 -22.11
C LYS A 49 -22.98 -1.71 -20.60
N GLY A 50 -21.91 -1.52 -19.84
CA GLY A 50 -21.91 -1.51 -18.38
C GLY A 50 -22.56 -0.27 -17.78
N ASN A 51 -22.75 -0.30 -16.46
CA ASN A 51 -23.15 0.86 -15.66
C ASN A 51 -21.95 1.54 -14.96
N GLU A 52 -20.73 1.10 -15.28
CA GLU A 52 -19.46 1.69 -14.86
C GLU A 52 -18.62 2.06 -16.10
N GLN A 53 -17.86 3.16 -16.00
CA GLN A 53 -16.94 3.61 -17.04
C GLN A 53 -15.71 2.69 -17.15
N ALA A 54 -15.18 2.50 -18.36
CA ALA A 54 -13.95 1.75 -18.59
C ALA A 54 -12.79 2.72 -18.85
N GLN A 55 -11.66 2.51 -18.17
CA GLN A 55 -10.47 3.36 -18.25
C GLN A 55 -9.31 2.63 -18.95
N ASN A 56 -8.40 3.40 -19.54
CA ASN A 56 -7.13 2.91 -20.11
C ASN A 56 -7.29 1.72 -21.08
N LEU A 57 -8.27 1.77 -21.98
CA LEU A 57 -8.54 0.68 -22.90
C LEU A 57 -7.42 0.57 -23.95
N GLN A 58 -6.86 -0.63 -24.12
CA GLN A 58 -5.89 -0.92 -25.18
C GLN A 58 -6.23 -2.24 -25.87
N MET A 59 -6.25 -2.21 -27.20
CA MET A 59 -6.41 -3.40 -28.02
C MET A 59 -5.04 -4.01 -28.33
N GLU A 60 -4.90 -5.30 -28.05
CA GLU A 60 -3.78 -6.16 -28.42
C GLU A 60 -4.29 -7.22 -29.41
N ALA A 61 -3.67 -7.29 -30.59
CA ALA A 61 -4.04 -8.21 -31.67
C ALA A 61 -2.90 -9.21 -31.92
N PHE A 62 -3.27 -10.46 -32.23
CA PHE A 62 -2.33 -11.57 -32.40
C PHE A 62 -2.60 -12.31 -33.72
N LEU A 63 -1.55 -12.51 -34.52
CA LEU A 63 -1.60 -13.37 -35.71
C LEU A 63 -0.32 -14.20 -35.75
N GLY A 64 -0.41 -15.53 -35.70
CA GLY A 64 0.81 -16.34 -35.58
C GLY A 64 1.58 -16.01 -34.28
N THR A 65 2.90 -15.88 -34.34
CA THR A 65 3.71 -15.42 -33.20
C THR A 65 3.77 -13.89 -33.09
N ASN A 66 3.16 -13.15 -34.01
CA ASN A 66 3.23 -11.69 -34.05
C ASN A 66 2.14 -11.07 -33.17
N VAL A 67 2.51 -9.98 -32.48
CA VAL A 67 1.64 -9.24 -31.55
C VAL A 67 1.68 -7.76 -31.94
N PHE A 68 0.51 -7.14 -31.97
CA PHE A 68 0.29 -5.76 -32.38
C PHE A 68 -0.56 -5.03 -31.35
N PHE A 69 -0.32 -3.74 -31.13
CA PHE A 69 -1.03 -2.95 -30.12
C PHE A 69 -1.65 -1.70 -30.74
N SER A 70 -2.80 -1.29 -30.23
CA SER A 70 -3.38 0.04 -30.50
C SER A 70 -2.79 1.08 -29.55
N ASP A 71 -3.07 2.35 -29.86
CA ASP A 71 -2.99 3.42 -28.87
C ASP A 71 -3.97 3.16 -27.71
N ILE A 72 -3.67 3.76 -26.55
CA ILE A 72 -4.51 3.67 -25.34
C ILE A 72 -5.61 4.71 -25.41
N LYS A 73 -6.86 4.28 -25.22
CA LYS A 73 -8.00 5.16 -24.99
C LYS A 73 -8.23 5.34 -23.50
N GLU A 74 -7.95 6.54 -22.99
CA GLU A 74 -8.01 6.85 -21.55
C GLU A 74 -9.37 6.57 -20.90
N LEU A 75 -10.48 6.83 -21.61
CA LEU A 75 -11.83 6.69 -21.04
C LEU A 75 -12.88 6.32 -22.10
N VAL A 76 -13.72 5.34 -21.78
CA VAL A 76 -14.97 5.04 -22.51
C VAL A 76 -16.13 5.04 -21.50
N GLU A 77 -16.99 6.06 -21.61
CA GLU A 77 -18.17 6.24 -20.77
C GLU A 77 -19.20 5.10 -20.94
N THR A 78 -20.15 5.00 -20.01
CA THR A 78 -21.28 4.07 -20.12
C THR A 78 -22.08 4.36 -21.38
N ASN A 79 -22.37 3.33 -22.17
CA ASN A 79 -22.92 3.38 -23.53
C ASN A 79 -22.06 4.09 -24.58
N GLY A 80 -20.86 4.56 -24.21
CA GLY A 80 -19.89 5.12 -25.14
C GLY A 80 -19.30 4.06 -26.07
N THR A 81 -18.94 4.46 -27.29
CA THR A 81 -18.30 3.60 -28.29
C THR A 81 -16.98 4.18 -28.75
N HIS A 82 -15.95 3.34 -28.88
CA HIS A 82 -14.66 3.68 -29.44
C HIS A 82 -14.24 2.68 -30.52
N ILE A 83 -13.47 3.13 -31.51
CA ILE A 83 -13.01 2.32 -32.63
C ILE A 83 -11.51 2.22 -32.55
N PHE A 84 -11.00 1.01 -32.35
CA PHE A 84 -9.58 0.70 -32.45
C PHE A 84 -9.27 0.19 -33.86
N THR A 85 -8.15 0.62 -34.42
CA THR A 85 -7.64 0.14 -35.72
C THR A 85 -6.16 -0.18 -35.59
N ILE A 86 -5.77 -1.39 -36.01
CA ILE A 86 -4.38 -1.88 -35.94
C ILE A 86 -3.97 -2.43 -37.31
N ASN A 87 -2.74 -2.11 -37.76
CA ASN A 87 -2.12 -2.72 -38.94
C ASN A 87 -1.46 -4.05 -38.56
N ILE A 88 -1.68 -5.09 -39.35
CA ILE A 88 -1.25 -6.47 -39.09
C ILE A 88 -0.22 -6.88 -40.15
N ASP A 89 0.97 -6.27 -40.09
CA ASP A 89 2.09 -6.56 -40.98
C ASP A 89 3.35 -6.90 -40.17
N PRO A 90 4.10 -7.97 -40.50
CA PRO A 90 4.02 -8.78 -41.71
C PRO A 90 2.93 -9.88 -41.66
N LEU A 91 2.42 -10.23 -42.83
CA LEU A 91 1.42 -11.28 -43.03
C LEU A 91 2.04 -12.65 -43.36
N PRO A 92 1.35 -13.77 -43.06
CA PRO A 92 1.78 -15.10 -43.46
C PRO A 92 1.83 -15.26 -44.99
N ASP A 93 2.83 -15.99 -45.50
CA ASP A 93 3.05 -16.19 -46.94
C ASP A 93 2.00 -17.09 -47.61
N THR A 94 1.28 -17.90 -46.83
CA THR A 94 0.27 -18.84 -47.34
C THR A 94 -1.08 -18.14 -47.52
N PRO A 95 -1.74 -18.24 -48.70
CA PRO A 95 -3.09 -17.73 -48.86
C PRO A 95 -4.10 -18.56 -48.06
N GLY A 96 -5.12 -17.93 -47.50
CA GLY A 96 -6.17 -18.66 -46.80
C GLY A 96 -7.02 -17.81 -45.85
N ILE A 97 -7.66 -18.50 -44.91
CA ILE A 97 -8.45 -17.90 -43.83
C ILE A 97 -7.65 -18.03 -42.55
N PHE A 98 -7.35 -16.89 -41.95
CA PHE A 98 -6.68 -16.75 -40.66
C PHE A 98 -7.66 -16.17 -39.64
N ASN A 99 -7.35 -16.31 -38.36
CA ASN A 99 -8.03 -15.56 -37.32
C ASN A 99 -7.03 -14.76 -36.50
N ILE A 100 -7.33 -13.47 -36.36
CA ILE A 100 -6.62 -12.55 -35.51
C ILE A 100 -7.23 -12.68 -34.12
N GLY A 101 -6.44 -13.13 -33.16
CA GLY A 101 -6.82 -13.09 -31.74
C GLY A 101 -6.83 -11.64 -31.25
N ILE A 102 -7.78 -11.25 -30.42
CA ILE A 102 -7.87 -9.89 -29.88
C ILE A 102 -8.07 -9.95 -28.37
N LYS A 103 -7.17 -9.30 -27.63
CA LYS A 103 -7.34 -8.95 -26.22
C LYS A 103 -7.60 -7.46 -26.11
N LEU A 104 -8.58 -7.10 -25.30
CA LEU A 104 -8.86 -5.72 -24.94
C LEU A 104 -8.60 -5.58 -23.45
N HIS A 105 -7.51 -4.90 -23.13
CA HIS A 105 -7.13 -4.55 -21.76
C HIS A 105 -7.90 -3.31 -21.35
N TYR A 106 -8.44 -3.27 -20.15
CA TYR A 106 -9.16 -2.13 -19.61
C TYR A 106 -9.11 -2.12 -18.08
N GLU A 107 -9.38 -0.98 -17.47
CA GLU A 107 -9.44 -0.81 -16.02
C GLU A 107 -10.84 -0.35 -15.59
N ASP A 108 -11.23 -0.76 -14.38
CA ASP A 108 -12.40 -0.19 -13.70
C ASP A 108 -12.09 1.21 -13.14
N SER A 109 -13.09 1.87 -12.55
CA SER A 109 -12.89 3.21 -11.96
C SER A 109 -11.94 3.23 -10.77
N ASN A 110 -11.59 2.05 -10.23
CA ASN A 110 -10.66 1.86 -9.13
C ASN A 110 -9.25 1.44 -9.61
N GLY A 111 -9.02 1.39 -10.93
CA GLY A 111 -7.75 0.95 -11.52
C GLY A 111 -7.54 -0.57 -11.48
N TYR A 112 -8.62 -1.36 -11.37
CA TYR A 112 -8.53 -2.82 -11.44
C TYR A 112 -8.38 -3.28 -12.89
N PRO A 113 -7.25 -3.91 -13.28
CA PRO A 113 -7.04 -4.35 -14.64
C PRO A 113 -7.91 -5.56 -14.97
N SER A 114 -8.56 -5.52 -16.13
CA SER A 114 -9.38 -6.60 -16.68
C SER A 114 -9.12 -6.81 -18.18
N THR A 115 -9.41 -8.01 -18.67
CA THR A 115 -9.21 -8.39 -20.08
C THR A 115 -10.50 -8.95 -20.68
N ALA A 116 -10.97 -8.33 -21.77
CA ALA A 116 -11.98 -8.90 -22.66
C ALA A 116 -11.29 -9.53 -23.88
N ILE A 117 -11.88 -10.60 -24.43
CA ILE A 117 -11.27 -11.36 -25.52
C ILE A 117 -12.27 -11.58 -26.64
N THR A 118 -11.80 -11.43 -27.87
CA THR A 118 -12.54 -11.75 -29.08
C THR A 118 -11.55 -12.17 -30.19
N SER A 119 -12.04 -12.32 -31.42
CA SER A 119 -11.24 -12.63 -32.60
C SER A 119 -11.87 -12.05 -33.86
N ALA A 120 -11.05 -11.75 -34.86
CA ALA A 120 -11.49 -11.29 -36.17
C ALA A 120 -10.97 -12.22 -37.28
N PRO A 121 -11.82 -12.69 -38.22
CA PRO A 121 -11.35 -13.45 -39.37
C PRO A 121 -10.57 -12.54 -40.31
N LEU A 122 -9.46 -13.02 -40.87
CA LEU A 122 -8.65 -12.36 -41.89
C LEU A 122 -8.55 -13.27 -43.12
N ILE A 123 -8.98 -12.76 -44.27
CA ILE A 123 -9.06 -13.53 -45.52
C ILE A 123 -8.01 -12.98 -46.48
N THR A 124 -7.01 -13.78 -46.83
CA THR A 124 -5.92 -13.40 -47.74
C THR A 124 -5.97 -14.09 -49.10
N GLY A 125 -6.96 -14.97 -49.34
CA GLY A 125 -7.16 -15.71 -50.60
C GLY A 125 -8.63 -16.11 -50.84
N GLU A 126 -8.89 -16.96 -51.84
CA GLU A 126 -10.26 -17.38 -52.20
C GLU A 126 -11.03 -18.08 -51.06
N THR A 127 -12.33 -17.76 -50.92
CA THR A 127 -13.18 -18.10 -49.77
C THR A 127 -14.13 -19.27 -49.98
N ASN A 128 -14.15 -19.88 -51.17
CA ASN A 128 -15.17 -20.87 -51.56
C ASN A 128 -14.87 -22.32 -51.10
N LYS A 129 -14.03 -22.53 -50.08
CA LYS A 129 -13.67 -23.87 -49.58
C LYS A 129 -14.14 -24.07 -48.14
N ILE A 130 -14.76 -25.24 -47.87
CA ILE A 130 -15.28 -25.63 -46.56
C ILE A 130 -14.10 -25.86 -45.59
N ASN A 131 -14.19 -25.30 -44.37
CA ASN A 131 -13.17 -25.49 -43.34
C ASN A 131 -13.10 -26.99 -42.95
N PRO A 132 -11.92 -27.63 -43.08
CA PRO A 132 -11.76 -29.06 -42.79
C PRO A 132 -11.83 -29.41 -41.30
N VAL A 133 -11.77 -28.44 -40.39
CA VAL A 133 -11.76 -28.66 -38.94
C VAL A 133 -12.93 -27.94 -38.26
N SER A 134 -13.63 -28.66 -37.39
CA SER A 134 -14.64 -28.10 -36.49
C SER A 134 -14.19 -28.18 -35.03
N ALA A 135 -14.48 -27.13 -34.27
CA ALA A 135 -14.06 -26.99 -32.87
C ALA A 135 -15.24 -26.54 -31.99
N SER A 136 -15.39 -27.13 -30.80
CA SER A 136 -16.34 -26.67 -29.78
C SER A 136 -15.73 -26.69 -28.39
N LEU A 137 -16.17 -25.77 -27.53
CA LEU A 137 -15.61 -25.59 -26.20
C LEU A 137 -16.70 -25.61 -25.14
N THR A 138 -16.49 -26.35 -24.04
CA THR A 138 -17.40 -26.29 -22.89
C THR A 138 -17.25 -24.97 -22.14
N SER A 139 -18.29 -24.53 -21.43
CA SER A 139 -18.26 -23.31 -20.61
C SER A 139 -18.49 -23.66 -19.13
N PRO A 140 -17.45 -24.04 -18.36
CA PRO A 140 -17.60 -24.42 -16.96
C PRO A 140 -17.67 -23.22 -16.02
N ASP A 141 -18.34 -23.40 -14.89
CA ASP A 141 -18.23 -22.50 -13.75
C ASP A 141 -17.09 -22.96 -12.83
N ILE A 142 -16.23 -22.03 -12.41
CA ILE A 142 -15.09 -22.34 -11.54
C ILE A 142 -15.03 -21.39 -10.34
N ILE A 143 -14.46 -21.86 -9.23
CA ILE A 143 -14.20 -21.04 -8.04
C ILE A 143 -12.72 -20.68 -7.99
N GLU A 144 -11.86 -21.68 -7.73
CA GLU A 144 -10.40 -21.53 -7.75
C GLU A 144 -9.74 -22.24 -8.94
N LYS A 145 -10.24 -23.43 -9.30
CA LYS A 145 -9.76 -24.25 -10.42
C LYS A 145 -10.92 -24.96 -11.09
N GLY A 146 -10.76 -25.31 -12.35
CA GLY A 146 -11.68 -26.16 -13.07
C GLY A 146 -11.07 -26.66 -14.38
N ARG A 147 -11.86 -27.43 -15.12
CA ARG A 147 -11.43 -28.04 -16.37
C ARG A 147 -12.46 -27.75 -17.45
N MET A 148 -11.97 -27.40 -18.62
CA MET A 148 -12.74 -27.17 -19.83
C MET A 148 -12.36 -28.22 -20.87
N LEU A 149 -13.32 -28.64 -21.69
CA LEU A 149 -13.12 -29.65 -22.72
C LEU A 149 -13.24 -28.99 -24.09
N LEU A 150 -12.17 -29.09 -24.89
CA LEU A 150 -12.13 -28.71 -26.29
C LEU A 150 -12.39 -29.95 -27.14
N SER A 151 -13.44 -29.93 -27.95
CA SER A 151 -13.75 -30.99 -28.91
C SER A 151 -13.30 -30.56 -30.30
N LEU A 152 -12.51 -31.40 -30.99
CA LEU A 152 -11.98 -31.14 -32.33
C LEU A 152 -12.28 -32.30 -33.28
N SER A 153 -12.86 -32.01 -34.44
CA SER A 153 -13.21 -33.04 -35.43
C SER A 153 -12.76 -32.63 -36.83
N ALA A 154 -12.12 -33.56 -37.54
CA ALA A 154 -11.77 -33.40 -38.95
C ALA A 154 -12.95 -33.84 -39.84
N ASN A 155 -13.46 -32.93 -40.65
CA ASN A 155 -14.53 -33.16 -41.61
C ASN A 155 -13.96 -33.54 -42.99
N THR A 156 -12.91 -34.36 -42.98
CA THR A 156 -12.14 -34.76 -44.18
C THR A 156 -11.96 -36.26 -44.24
N SER A 157 -11.78 -36.79 -45.45
CA SER A 157 -11.50 -38.21 -45.68
C SER A 157 -10.09 -38.64 -45.28
N ASN A 158 -9.13 -37.70 -45.20
CA ASN A 158 -7.75 -37.94 -44.77
C ASN A 158 -7.48 -37.28 -43.41
N ALA A 159 -6.52 -37.84 -42.66
CA ALA A 159 -6.06 -37.24 -41.42
C ALA A 159 -5.43 -35.86 -41.68
N ILE A 160 -5.61 -34.94 -40.74
CA ILE A 160 -5.14 -33.55 -40.86
C ILE A 160 -4.37 -33.14 -39.61
N GLU A 161 -3.19 -32.55 -39.80
CA GLU A 161 -2.43 -31.94 -38.71
C GLU A 161 -3.03 -30.57 -38.38
N THR A 162 -3.32 -30.35 -37.10
CA THR A 162 -3.97 -29.14 -36.60
C THR A 162 -3.18 -28.57 -35.43
N SER A 163 -2.80 -27.29 -35.55
CA SER A 163 -2.19 -26.49 -34.50
C SER A 163 -3.28 -25.78 -33.70
N ILE A 164 -3.21 -25.84 -32.37
CA ILE A 164 -4.22 -25.26 -31.46
C ILE A 164 -3.58 -24.15 -30.65
N ARG A 165 -4.26 -23.01 -30.58
CA ARG A 165 -3.89 -21.89 -29.72
C ARG A 165 -5.03 -21.48 -28.81
N LEU A 166 -4.70 -21.23 -27.56
CA LEU A 166 -5.62 -20.67 -26.57
C LEU A 166 -5.34 -19.19 -26.34
N ILE A 167 -6.40 -18.41 -26.31
CA ILE A 167 -6.39 -17.02 -25.88
C ILE A 167 -7.25 -16.95 -24.61
N SER A 168 -6.58 -16.77 -23.47
CA SER A 168 -7.21 -16.65 -22.15
C SER A 168 -7.04 -15.25 -21.56
N PRO A 169 -7.96 -14.80 -20.68
CA PRO A 169 -7.81 -13.54 -19.95
C PRO A 169 -6.57 -13.59 -19.08
N ASP A 170 -5.98 -12.43 -18.78
CA ASP A 170 -4.79 -12.36 -17.93
C ASP A 170 -5.10 -12.71 -16.46
N GLU A 171 -6.38 -12.65 -16.10
CA GLU A 171 -6.94 -13.00 -14.79
C GLU A 171 -7.06 -14.51 -14.57
N LEU A 172 -6.94 -15.30 -15.64
CA LEU A 172 -7.03 -16.76 -15.63
C LEU A 172 -5.72 -17.37 -16.11
N SER A 173 -5.24 -18.37 -15.38
CA SER A 173 -4.19 -19.26 -15.86
C SER A 173 -4.86 -20.43 -16.56
N ALA A 174 -4.54 -20.65 -17.83
CA ALA A 174 -5.02 -21.81 -18.57
C ALA A 174 -3.86 -22.54 -19.23
N SER A 175 -3.78 -23.86 -19.04
CA SER A 175 -2.72 -24.69 -19.60
C SER A 175 -3.29 -25.68 -20.61
N LEU A 176 -2.76 -25.65 -21.83
CA LEU A 176 -3.11 -26.59 -22.89
C LEU A 176 -2.07 -27.74 -22.98
N PRO A 177 -2.49 -28.98 -23.28
CA PRO A 177 -1.61 -30.07 -23.73
C PRO A 177 -0.94 -29.72 -25.10
N PRO A 178 -0.09 -30.58 -25.69
CA PRO A 178 0.77 -30.17 -26.81
C PRO A 178 -0.01 -29.55 -27.98
N THR A 179 0.59 -28.52 -28.55
CA THR A 179 0.02 -27.55 -29.50
C THR A 179 -0.35 -28.13 -30.86
N ASN A 180 0.16 -29.30 -31.26
CA ASN A 180 -0.13 -29.93 -32.55
C ASN A 180 -0.79 -31.29 -32.33
N ILE A 181 -1.94 -31.51 -32.99
CA ILE A 181 -2.72 -32.75 -32.92
C ILE A 181 -3.02 -33.24 -34.34
N ILE A 182 -2.83 -34.54 -34.57
CA ILE A 182 -3.25 -35.20 -35.81
C ILE A 182 -4.70 -35.65 -35.62
N LEU A 183 -5.63 -35.00 -36.31
CA LEU A 183 -7.04 -35.34 -36.27
C LEU A 183 -7.34 -36.44 -37.31
N GLN A 184 -7.90 -37.55 -36.85
CA GLN A 184 -8.32 -38.65 -37.71
C GLN A 184 -9.66 -38.32 -38.42
N PRO A 185 -9.89 -38.85 -39.64
CA PRO A 185 -11.12 -38.63 -40.41
C PRO A 185 -12.38 -38.90 -39.60
N TYR A 186 -13.28 -37.92 -39.51
CA TYR A 186 -14.61 -38.04 -38.88
C TYR A 186 -14.61 -38.49 -37.40
N ILE A 187 -13.48 -38.34 -36.70
CA ILE A 187 -13.35 -38.65 -35.26
C ILE A 187 -13.23 -37.34 -34.46
N THR A 188 -14.03 -37.24 -33.39
CA THR A 188 -13.95 -36.14 -32.42
C THR A 188 -12.92 -36.44 -31.34
N ASN A 189 -11.89 -35.60 -31.23
CA ASN A 189 -10.87 -35.63 -30.19
C ASN A 189 -11.26 -34.67 -29.07
N ILE A 190 -11.12 -35.11 -27.81
CA ILE A 190 -11.41 -34.30 -26.63
C ILE A 190 -10.10 -33.93 -25.94
N VAL A 191 -9.80 -32.64 -25.85
CA VAL A 191 -8.60 -32.08 -25.23
C VAL A 191 -8.99 -31.36 -23.94
N PRO A 192 -8.53 -31.81 -22.77
CA PRO A 192 -8.77 -31.11 -21.51
C PRO A 192 -7.87 -29.87 -21.39
N ILE A 193 -8.45 -28.75 -20.98
CA ILE A 193 -7.78 -27.49 -20.68
C ILE A 193 -7.98 -27.23 -19.19
N GLU A 194 -6.88 -27.24 -18.43
CA GLU A 194 -6.91 -26.90 -17.02
C GLU A 194 -6.94 -25.39 -16.85
N ILE A 195 -7.83 -24.90 -15.98
CA ILE A 195 -7.98 -23.47 -15.70
C ILE A 195 -7.86 -23.21 -14.20
N ALA A 196 -7.19 -22.13 -13.83
CA ALA A 196 -7.09 -21.62 -12.48
C ALA A 196 -7.39 -20.12 -12.43
N ASN A 197 -8.18 -19.71 -11.44
CA ASN A 197 -8.41 -18.31 -11.14
C ASN A 197 -7.13 -17.70 -10.52
N VAL A 198 -6.58 -16.65 -11.14
CA VAL A 198 -5.41 -15.89 -10.67
C VAL A 198 -5.86 -14.60 -10.01
N SER A 199 -6.66 -13.81 -10.73
CA SER A 199 -7.20 -12.51 -10.29
C SER A 199 -8.55 -12.22 -10.94
N ALA A 200 -9.35 -13.24 -11.23
CA ALA A 200 -10.65 -13.06 -11.85
C ALA A 200 -11.69 -12.69 -10.78
N LEU A 201 -12.48 -11.65 -11.04
CA LEU A 201 -13.49 -11.13 -10.11
C LEU A 201 -14.63 -12.13 -9.95
N THR A 202 -15.13 -12.24 -8.71
CA THR A 202 -16.23 -13.12 -8.39
C THR A 202 -17.55 -12.58 -8.95
N GLY A 203 -18.36 -13.44 -9.57
CA GLY A 203 -19.59 -13.07 -10.26
C GLY A 203 -19.38 -12.64 -11.71
N SER A 204 -18.13 -12.51 -12.16
CA SER A 204 -17.79 -12.14 -13.53
C SER A 204 -17.71 -13.34 -14.46
N CYS A 205 -17.95 -13.10 -15.75
CA CYS A 205 -17.88 -14.09 -16.80
C CYS A 205 -16.79 -13.71 -17.80
N TYR A 206 -15.84 -14.60 -18.02
CA TYR A 206 -14.67 -14.35 -18.84
C TYR A 206 -14.73 -15.15 -20.14
N PRO A 207 -14.57 -14.51 -21.32
CA PRO A 207 -14.48 -15.21 -22.58
C PRO A 207 -13.12 -15.92 -22.70
N ILE A 208 -13.14 -17.11 -23.31
CA ILE A 208 -11.95 -17.80 -23.79
C ILE A 208 -12.13 -18.11 -25.26
N VAL A 209 -11.06 -17.96 -26.03
CA VAL A 209 -11.06 -18.27 -27.46
C VAL A 209 -10.02 -19.34 -27.76
N VAL A 210 -10.40 -20.34 -28.54
CA VAL A 210 -9.47 -21.32 -29.10
C VAL A 210 -9.47 -21.17 -30.62
N ILE A 211 -8.27 -21.09 -31.19
CA ILE A 211 -8.02 -21.03 -32.62
C ILE A 211 -7.34 -22.34 -33.02
N ALA A 212 -7.94 -23.07 -33.97
CA ALA A 212 -7.42 -24.31 -34.53
C ALA A 212 -7.05 -24.07 -36.00
N ASP A 213 -5.75 -24.06 -36.28
CA ASP A 213 -5.17 -23.76 -37.58
C ASP A 213 -4.69 -25.04 -38.26
N CYS A 214 -4.93 -25.19 -39.56
CA CYS A 214 -4.44 -26.32 -40.35
C CYS A 214 -4.13 -25.90 -41.78
N LEU A 215 -3.25 -26.66 -42.43
CA LEU A 215 -2.90 -26.47 -43.83
C LEU A 215 -3.47 -27.62 -44.66
N LYS A 216 -4.20 -27.30 -45.73
CA LYS A 216 -4.72 -28.29 -46.67
C LYS A 216 -4.69 -27.76 -48.09
N ASP A 217 -4.13 -28.56 -49.01
CA ASP A 217 -4.04 -28.23 -50.44
C ASP A 217 -3.37 -26.87 -50.74
N GLY A 218 -2.38 -26.47 -49.92
CA GLY A 218 -1.67 -25.19 -50.03
C GLY A 218 -2.43 -23.97 -49.47
N PHE A 219 -3.61 -24.17 -48.86
CA PHE A 219 -4.40 -23.12 -48.23
C PHE A 219 -4.42 -23.27 -46.70
N HIS A 220 -4.33 -22.14 -46.01
CA HIS A 220 -4.50 -22.08 -44.56
C HIS A 220 -5.98 -22.00 -44.18
N TYR A 221 -6.40 -22.79 -43.19
CA TYR A 221 -7.73 -22.73 -42.61
C TYR A 221 -7.62 -22.54 -41.10
N SER A 222 -8.47 -21.65 -40.58
CA SER A 222 -8.52 -21.32 -39.17
C SER A 222 -9.96 -21.48 -38.66
N SER A 223 -10.14 -22.38 -37.70
CA SER A 223 -11.40 -22.66 -37.02
C SER A 223 -11.38 -22.02 -35.63
N VAL A 224 -12.38 -21.20 -35.30
CA VAL A 224 -12.44 -20.51 -34.01
C VAL A 224 -13.62 -21.03 -33.21
N THR A 225 -13.39 -21.25 -31.93
CA THR A 225 -14.45 -21.55 -30.97
C THR A 225 -14.32 -20.69 -29.74
N HIS A 226 -15.48 -20.28 -29.20
CA HIS A 226 -15.59 -19.44 -28.02
C HIS A 226 -16.17 -20.27 -26.87
N GLY A 227 -15.56 -20.12 -25.70
CA GLY A 227 -16.12 -20.58 -24.43
C GLY A 227 -16.22 -19.43 -23.45
N ARG A 228 -16.93 -19.67 -22.35
CA ARG A 228 -17.07 -18.72 -21.25
C ARG A 228 -16.77 -19.42 -19.93
N ILE A 229 -16.17 -18.69 -19.01
CA ILE A 229 -15.90 -19.15 -17.66
C ILE A 229 -16.55 -18.19 -16.69
N SER A 230 -17.53 -18.68 -15.94
CA SER A 230 -18.10 -17.91 -14.85
C SER A 230 -17.30 -18.16 -13.58
N ILE A 231 -16.92 -17.09 -12.90
CA ILE A 231 -16.23 -17.18 -11.60
C ILE A 231 -17.27 -17.15 -10.50
N ASN A 232 -17.54 -18.31 -9.94
CA ASN A 232 -18.45 -18.42 -8.82
C ASN A 232 -17.73 -18.07 -7.52
N SER A 233 -18.49 -17.51 -6.58
CA SER A 233 -18.02 -17.20 -5.25
C SER A 233 -17.62 -18.48 -4.50
N ALA A 234 -16.46 -18.43 -3.82
CA ALA A 234 -16.11 -19.38 -2.75
C ALA A 234 -17.00 -19.09 -1.52
N THR A 235 -18.30 -19.28 -1.71
CA THR A 235 -19.30 -19.03 -0.66
C THR A 235 -18.99 -19.90 0.54
N ILE A 236 -19.22 -19.39 1.75
CA ILE A 236 -19.42 -20.29 2.89
C ILE A 236 -20.75 -21.00 2.58
N PRO A 237 -20.77 -22.28 2.15
CA PRO A 237 -21.98 -22.90 1.62
C PRO A 237 -23.12 -22.85 2.64
N LEU A 238 -22.76 -22.88 3.93
CA LEU A 238 -23.66 -22.77 5.06
C LEU A 238 -24.37 -21.41 5.16
N LEU A 239 -23.70 -20.27 4.99
CA LEU A 239 -24.31 -18.95 5.26
C LEU A 239 -25.20 -18.45 4.12
N GLN A 240 -24.92 -18.83 2.86
CA GLN A 240 -25.65 -18.30 1.70
C GLN A 240 -26.73 -19.26 1.15
N ASN A 241 -26.46 -20.57 1.05
CA ASN A 241 -27.49 -21.55 0.64
C ASN A 241 -28.62 -21.65 1.67
N TYR A 242 -28.30 -21.36 2.92
CA TYR A 242 -29.25 -21.25 4.03
C TYR A 242 -29.41 -19.79 4.48
N ARG A 243 -29.07 -18.79 3.66
CA ARG A 243 -29.26 -17.36 4.02
C ARG A 243 -30.69 -17.07 4.49
N PRO A 244 -31.75 -17.58 3.81
CA PRO A 244 -33.12 -17.41 4.29
C PRO A 244 -33.31 -18.05 5.67
N PHE A 245 -32.76 -19.24 5.90
CA PHE A 245 -32.80 -19.93 7.18
C PHE A 245 -32.05 -19.17 8.29
N TRP A 246 -30.86 -18.61 8.02
CA TRP A 246 -30.11 -17.83 9.01
C TRP A 246 -30.76 -16.47 9.30
N ILE A 247 -31.38 -15.84 8.30
CA ILE A 247 -32.20 -14.64 8.49
C ILE A 247 -33.41 -15.00 9.36
N VAL A 248 -34.11 -16.08 9.04
CA VAL A 248 -35.24 -16.58 9.83
C VAL A 248 -34.79 -16.91 11.24
N LEU A 249 -33.64 -17.57 11.43
CA LEU A 249 -33.09 -17.88 12.75
C LEU A 249 -32.71 -16.62 13.52
N ALA A 250 -32.04 -15.64 12.89
CA ALA A 250 -31.69 -14.37 13.53
C ALA A 250 -32.96 -13.59 13.94
N CYS A 251 -33.98 -13.58 13.09
CA CYS A 251 -35.30 -13.02 13.37
C CYS A 251 -35.99 -13.77 14.51
N ILE A 252 -36.01 -15.10 14.49
CA ILE A 252 -36.56 -15.93 15.58
C ILE A 252 -35.83 -15.61 16.87
N MET A 253 -34.50 -15.61 16.90
CA MET A 253 -33.72 -15.30 18.10
C MET A 253 -34.02 -13.89 18.64
N ALA A 254 -34.14 -12.89 17.75
CA ALA A 254 -34.53 -11.53 18.13
C ALA A 254 -35.96 -11.48 18.69
N ILE A 255 -36.91 -12.11 18.00
CA ILE A 255 -38.31 -12.19 18.41
C ILE A 255 -38.42 -12.94 19.74
N THR A 256 -37.77 -14.09 19.90
CA THR A 256 -37.73 -14.87 21.14
C THR A 256 -37.14 -14.05 22.29
N SER A 257 -36.04 -13.31 22.06
CA SER A 257 -35.48 -12.39 23.06
C SER A 257 -36.49 -11.31 23.47
N ILE A 258 -37.20 -10.73 22.50
CA ILE A 258 -38.26 -9.74 22.75
C ILE A 258 -39.44 -10.37 23.47
N CYS A 259 -39.91 -11.53 23.06
CA CYS A 259 -41.04 -12.26 23.66
C CYS A 259 -40.74 -12.66 25.11
N ILE A 260 -39.54 -13.18 25.40
CA ILE A 260 -39.11 -13.48 26.78
C ILE A 260 -39.12 -12.19 27.63
N GLN A 261 -38.64 -11.08 27.08
CA GLN A 261 -38.65 -9.79 27.76
C GLN A 261 -40.07 -9.26 28.02
N LEU A 262 -40.99 -9.45 27.07
CA LEU A 262 -42.40 -9.06 27.18
C LEU A 262 -43.16 -9.94 28.18
N TRP A 263 -42.95 -11.26 28.12
CA TRP A 263 -43.59 -12.25 28.97
C TRP A 263 -43.19 -12.06 30.44
N HIS A 264 -41.90 -11.81 30.70
CA HIS A 264 -41.43 -11.54 32.05
C HIS A 264 -42.02 -10.25 32.64
N LYS A 265 -42.14 -9.17 31.85
CA LYS A 265 -42.78 -7.92 32.30
C LYS A 265 -44.27 -8.09 32.62
N SER A 266 -44.91 -9.13 32.07
CA SER A 266 -46.30 -9.50 32.38
C SER A 266 -46.45 -10.33 33.67
N ILE A 267 -45.38 -10.93 34.18
CA ILE A 267 -45.43 -11.91 35.28
C ILE A 267 -44.87 -11.35 36.61
N THR A 268 -44.00 -10.33 36.60
CA THR A 268 -43.41 -9.82 37.84
C THR A 268 -44.25 -8.74 38.54
N GLN A 269 -45.11 -9.19 39.45
CA GLN A 269 -45.43 -8.53 40.74
C GLN A 269 -44.78 -9.24 41.94
N GLN A 270 -43.86 -10.21 41.75
CA GLN A 270 -43.18 -10.91 42.86
C GLN A 270 -41.65 -10.74 42.87
N PRO A 271 -40.98 -10.84 44.05
CA PRO A 271 -39.58 -10.44 44.25
C PRO A 271 -38.56 -11.45 43.68
N GLU A 272 -37.36 -10.93 43.46
CA GLU A 272 -36.27 -11.47 42.64
C GLU A 272 -35.62 -12.78 43.15
N LEU A 273 -35.55 -13.79 42.27
CA LEU A 273 -34.42 -14.73 42.19
C LEU A 273 -33.65 -14.40 40.91
N LYS A 274 -32.46 -13.79 41.02
CA LYS A 274 -31.53 -13.65 39.89
C LYS A 274 -30.93 -15.03 39.57
N PRO A 275 -31.26 -15.68 38.45
CA PRO A 275 -30.76 -17.01 38.18
C PRO A 275 -29.31 -16.91 37.72
N ARG A 276 -28.42 -17.58 38.46
CA ARG A 276 -27.00 -17.82 38.11
C ARG A 276 -26.81 -18.29 36.66
N ASN A 277 -27.82 -18.90 36.06
CA ASN A 277 -27.84 -19.42 34.68
C ASN A 277 -27.78 -18.33 33.60
N GLU A 278 -28.27 -17.11 33.84
CA GLU A 278 -28.29 -16.03 32.84
C GLU A 278 -26.89 -15.47 32.55
N HIS A 279 -26.09 -15.29 33.60
CA HIS A 279 -24.70 -14.82 33.48
C HIS A 279 -23.82 -15.84 32.77
N ILE A 280 -24.04 -17.14 33.01
CA ILE A 280 -23.33 -18.23 32.33
C ILE A 280 -23.69 -18.21 30.84
N PHE A 281 -24.98 -18.13 30.52
CA PHE A 281 -25.47 -18.07 29.14
C PHE A 281 -24.92 -16.85 28.36
N ASP A 282 -24.98 -15.65 28.94
CA ASP A 282 -24.42 -14.44 28.30
C ASP A 282 -22.90 -14.55 28.10
N SER A 283 -22.18 -15.18 29.02
CA SER A 283 -20.73 -15.40 28.90
C SER A 283 -20.41 -16.39 27.76
N ILE A 284 -21.18 -17.46 27.63
CA ILE A 284 -21.08 -18.41 26.52
C ILE A 284 -21.32 -17.70 25.18
N CYS A 285 -22.37 -16.87 25.08
CA CYS A 285 -22.63 -16.09 23.86
C CYS A 285 -21.47 -15.16 23.49
N VAL A 286 -20.83 -14.51 24.48
CA VAL A 286 -19.64 -13.67 24.22
C VAL A 286 -18.49 -14.50 23.63
N VAL A 287 -18.23 -15.69 24.18
CA VAL A 287 -17.19 -16.59 23.66
C VAL A 287 -17.52 -17.06 22.25
N ILE A 288 -18.79 -17.41 21.98
CA ILE A 288 -19.26 -17.80 20.64
C ILE A 288 -19.05 -16.65 19.66
N VAL A 289 -19.51 -15.43 19.99
CA VAL A 289 -19.34 -14.26 19.13
C VAL A 289 -17.86 -14.00 18.84
N ALA A 290 -17.00 -14.01 19.86
CA ALA A 290 -15.56 -13.81 19.68
C ALA A 290 -14.94 -14.89 18.78
N THR A 291 -15.34 -16.15 18.96
CA THR A 291 -14.86 -17.29 18.15
C THR A 291 -15.33 -17.17 16.70
N VAL A 292 -16.59 -16.76 16.48
CA VAL A 292 -17.14 -16.55 15.14
C VAL A 292 -16.45 -15.38 14.44
N LEU A 293 -16.20 -14.27 15.15
CA LEU A 293 -15.47 -13.12 14.60
C LEU A 293 -14.05 -13.50 14.18
N ALA A 294 -13.30 -14.18 15.05
CA ALA A 294 -11.95 -14.65 14.74
C ALA A 294 -11.96 -15.68 13.59
N GLY A 295 -12.87 -16.66 13.64
CA GLY A 295 -13.04 -17.65 12.58
C GLY A 295 -13.40 -17.02 11.24
N PHE A 296 -14.23 -15.96 11.23
CA PHE A 296 -14.61 -15.24 10.02
C PHE A 296 -13.43 -14.49 9.39
N ILE A 297 -12.59 -13.83 10.20
CA ILE A 297 -11.35 -13.19 9.72
C ILE A 297 -10.41 -14.24 9.13
N LEU A 298 -10.14 -15.32 9.87
CA LEU A 298 -9.22 -16.38 9.45
C LEU A 298 -9.74 -17.20 8.26
N TYR A 299 -11.06 -17.27 8.06
CA TYR A 299 -11.64 -17.84 6.85
C TYR A 299 -11.30 -16.99 5.61
N HIS A 300 -11.33 -15.66 5.72
CA HIS A 300 -11.04 -14.75 4.61
C HIS A 300 -9.55 -14.48 4.42
N ILE A 301 -8.73 -14.73 5.44
CA ILE A 301 -7.26 -14.64 5.40
C ILE A 301 -6.69 -16.04 5.63
N PRO A 302 -6.63 -16.91 4.61
CA PRO A 302 -6.20 -18.29 4.79
C PRO A 302 -4.78 -18.38 5.33
N LEU A 303 -4.63 -19.00 6.50
CA LEU A 303 -3.35 -19.15 7.19
C LEU A 303 -2.29 -19.87 6.33
N LYS A 304 -2.69 -20.70 5.37
CA LYS A 304 -1.77 -21.36 4.44
C LYS A 304 -0.83 -20.35 3.75
N TYR A 305 -1.33 -19.20 3.32
CA TYR A 305 -0.51 -18.18 2.64
C TYR A 305 0.33 -17.37 3.64
N VAL A 306 -0.20 -17.14 4.85
CA VAL A 306 0.52 -16.44 5.94
C VAL A 306 1.78 -17.20 6.34
N PHE A 307 1.71 -18.54 6.40
CA PHE A 307 2.82 -19.40 6.78
C PHE A 307 3.71 -19.84 5.61
N MET A 308 3.46 -19.39 4.37
CA MET A 308 4.38 -19.60 3.26
C MET A 308 5.64 -18.73 3.44
N ASN A 309 6.82 -19.35 3.33
CA ASN A 309 8.10 -18.67 3.41
C ASN A 309 8.49 -18.01 2.06
N THR A 310 7.64 -17.12 1.57
CA THR A 310 7.78 -16.41 0.28
C THR A 310 7.71 -14.90 0.49
N THR A 311 8.37 -14.13 -0.36
CA THR A 311 8.46 -12.66 -0.26
C THR A 311 7.07 -12.05 -0.44
N ILE A 312 6.60 -11.28 0.55
CA ILE A 312 5.29 -10.61 0.50
C ILE A 312 5.25 -9.56 -0.62
N THR A 313 4.14 -9.49 -1.35
CA THR A 313 3.90 -8.55 -2.46
C THR A 313 2.61 -7.76 -2.28
N GLY A 314 2.31 -6.88 -3.24
CA GLY A 314 1.05 -6.16 -3.40
C GLY A 314 1.10 -4.70 -2.94
N GLY A 315 0.49 -3.82 -3.74
CA GLY A 315 0.54 -2.36 -3.54
C GLY A 315 1.95 -1.87 -3.20
N ASP A 316 2.05 -1.03 -2.17
CA ASP A 316 3.31 -0.53 -1.64
C ASP A 316 4.03 -1.53 -0.72
N THR A 317 3.34 -2.58 -0.26
CA THR A 317 3.89 -3.57 0.70
C THR A 317 5.20 -4.18 0.23
N THR A 318 5.40 -4.32 -1.08
CA THR A 318 6.66 -4.80 -1.64
C THR A 318 7.88 -3.98 -1.20
N ALA A 319 7.74 -2.66 -1.11
CA ALA A 319 8.79 -1.74 -0.64
C ALA A 319 9.14 -2.00 0.84
N HIS A 320 8.17 -2.43 1.63
CA HIS A 320 8.33 -2.64 3.06
C HIS A 320 9.27 -3.82 3.39
N ASN A 321 9.51 -4.74 2.44
CA ASN A 321 10.53 -5.80 2.59
C ASN A 321 11.92 -5.21 2.85
N TYR A 322 12.29 -4.15 2.12
CA TYR A 322 13.57 -3.47 2.33
C TYR A 322 13.61 -2.78 3.69
N LEU A 323 12.52 -2.10 4.09
CA LEU A 323 12.43 -1.47 5.41
C LEU A 323 12.64 -2.46 6.56
N ALA A 324 11.95 -3.61 6.50
CA ALA A 324 12.02 -4.64 7.53
C ALA A 324 13.39 -5.33 7.58
N SER A 325 13.97 -5.66 6.42
CA SER A 325 15.27 -6.34 6.36
C SER A 325 16.43 -5.40 6.75
N HIS A 326 16.40 -4.14 6.30
CA HIS A 326 17.39 -3.14 6.69
C HIS A 326 17.32 -2.86 8.20
N LEU A 327 16.12 -2.68 8.77
CA LEU A 327 15.99 -2.48 10.22
C LEU A 327 16.52 -3.69 10.99
N LYS A 328 16.21 -4.91 10.56
CA LYS A 328 16.71 -6.13 11.20
C LYS A 328 18.24 -6.13 11.24
N ASP A 329 18.87 -5.91 10.09
CA ASP A 329 20.33 -5.86 9.97
C ASP A 329 20.94 -4.80 10.91
N GLN A 330 20.41 -3.57 10.86
CA GLN A 330 20.93 -2.45 11.64
C GLN A 330 20.68 -2.59 13.15
N LEU A 331 19.54 -3.17 13.54
CA LEU A 331 19.22 -3.40 14.94
C LEU A 331 20.14 -4.46 15.57
N PHE A 332 20.37 -5.59 14.88
CA PHE A 332 21.14 -6.71 15.45
C PHE A 332 22.65 -6.59 15.27
N HIS A 333 23.14 -5.95 14.20
CA HIS A 333 24.58 -5.78 13.97
C HIS A 333 25.13 -4.47 14.51
N HIS A 334 24.30 -3.43 14.63
CA HIS A 334 24.75 -2.08 15.01
C HIS A 334 23.99 -1.46 16.19
N GLY A 335 22.93 -2.10 16.70
CA GLY A 335 22.12 -1.56 17.79
C GLY A 335 21.33 -0.30 17.42
N ARG A 336 21.03 -0.09 16.13
CA ARG A 336 20.38 1.13 15.62
C ARG A 336 18.97 0.85 15.12
N ILE A 337 18.01 1.69 15.56
CA ILE A 337 16.65 1.74 15.01
C ILE A 337 16.57 2.75 13.87
N VAL A 338 17.17 3.93 14.07
CA VAL A 338 17.33 4.95 13.02
C VAL A 338 18.72 4.79 12.44
N SER A 339 18.78 4.55 11.13
CA SER A 339 20.01 4.26 10.38
C SER A 339 19.95 4.89 8.99
N TRP A 340 21.11 5.07 8.39
CA TRP A 340 21.18 5.48 7.00
C TRP A 340 20.97 4.28 6.07
N ALA A 341 20.19 4.46 5.02
CA ALA A 341 19.82 3.39 4.10
C ALA A 341 20.12 3.76 2.65
N ASN A 342 21.13 3.15 2.03
CA ASN A 342 21.57 3.49 0.67
C ASN A 342 20.69 2.93 -0.46
N GLY A 343 19.82 1.98 -0.16
CA GLY A 343 19.05 1.21 -1.14
C GLY A 343 18.10 2.01 -2.03
N TRP A 344 17.64 3.19 -1.60
CA TRP A 344 16.71 4.06 -2.33
C TRP A 344 17.19 5.51 -2.33
N TRP A 345 16.71 6.32 -3.28
CA TRP A 345 16.76 7.79 -3.23
C TRP A 345 18.14 8.42 -3.00
N CYS A 346 19.20 7.72 -3.40
CA CYS A 346 20.59 8.09 -3.06
C CYS A 346 20.92 8.14 -1.56
N GLY A 347 20.13 7.49 -0.73
CA GLY A 347 20.33 7.39 0.71
C GLY A 347 19.39 8.31 1.51
N PHE A 348 18.88 7.81 2.63
CA PHE A 348 18.04 8.59 3.54
C PHE A 348 18.10 8.04 4.98
N PRO A 349 17.73 8.83 6.01
CA PRO A 349 17.71 8.39 7.40
C PRO A 349 16.45 7.55 7.68
N MET A 350 16.51 6.26 7.38
CA MET A 350 15.39 5.33 7.56
C MET A 350 14.88 5.35 9.01
N PHE A 351 13.56 5.38 9.18
CA PHE A 351 12.85 5.52 10.47
C PHE A 351 13.04 6.84 11.23
N GLN A 352 13.78 7.83 10.69
CA GLN A 352 13.80 9.16 11.31
C GLN A 352 12.44 9.88 11.17
N TYR A 353 11.76 9.71 10.03
CA TYR A 353 10.45 10.32 9.72
C TYR A 353 9.36 9.26 9.45
N TYR A 354 9.59 8.02 9.87
CA TYR A 354 8.65 6.92 9.68
C TYR A 354 8.58 6.03 10.93
N PHE A 355 7.50 5.26 11.06
CA PHE A 355 7.16 4.58 12.32
C PHE A 355 7.91 3.26 12.48
N PRO A 356 8.69 3.08 13.56
CA PRO A 356 9.55 1.91 13.69
C PRO A 356 8.86 0.67 14.29
N LEU A 357 7.78 0.81 15.06
CA LEU A 357 7.28 -0.30 15.90
C LEU A 357 6.98 -1.59 15.11
N PRO A 358 6.18 -1.58 14.01
CA PRO A 358 5.86 -2.81 13.29
C PRO A 358 7.11 -3.57 12.83
N TYR A 359 8.12 -2.83 12.36
CA TYR A 359 9.35 -3.39 11.82
C TYR A 359 10.27 -3.90 12.93
N ILE A 360 10.31 -3.24 14.09
CA ILE A 360 11.03 -3.75 15.26
C ILE A 360 10.43 -5.11 15.65
N VAL A 361 9.10 -5.22 15.68
CA VAL A 361 8.42 -6.47 16.03
C VAL A 361 8.68 -7.55 14.97
N ILE A 362 8.68 -7.21 13.67
CA ILE A 362 9.07 -8.14 12.59
C ILE A 362 10.51 -8.62 12.80
N ALA A 363 11.46 -7.71 13.04
CA ALA A 363 12.87 -8.03 13.24
C ALA A 363 13.04 -8.99 14.43
N LEU A 364 12.45 -8.66 15.58
CA LEU A 364 12.47 -9.50 16.78
C LEU A 364 11.85 -10.88 16.54
N LEU A 365 10.64 -10.94 15.97
CA LEU A 365 9.97 -12.20 15.69
C LEU A 365 10.74 -13.07 14.69
N SER A 366 11.42 -12.43 13.71
CA SER A 366 12.24 -13.12 12.71
C SER A 366 13.53 -13.76 13.24
N THR A 367 13.81 -13.62 14.54
CA THR A 367 14.88 -14.38 15.23
C THR A 367 14.41 -15.77 15.65
N ILE A 368 13.09 -15.98 15.74
CA ILE A 368 12.46 -17.22 16.21
C ILE A 368 11.87 -18.00 15.02
N ILE A 369 11.31 -17.30 14.04
CA ILE A 369 10.67 -17.89 12.85
C ILE A 369 11.22 -17.24 11.56
N PRO A 370 11.02 -17.85 10.38
CA PRO A 370 11.48 -17.27 9.12
C PRO A 370 10.98 -15.84 8.89
N PHE A 371 11.85 -14.99 8.31
CA PHE A 371 11.57 -13.56 8.10
C PHE A 371 10.27 -13.29 7.36
N ASN A 372 10.01 -14.00 6.26
CA ASN A 372 8.80 -13.81 5.46
C ASN A 372 7.52 -14.15 6.23
N ILE A 373 7.58 -15.17 7.09
CA ILE A 373 6.46 -15.58 7.94
C ILE A 373 6.25 -14.54 9.06
N ALA A 374 7.33 -14.09 9.71
CA ALA A 374 7.28 -13.03 10.72
C ALA A 374 6.65 -11.76 10.14
N PHE A 375 7.07 -11.37 8.93
CA PHE A 375 6.50 -10.24 8.22
C PHE A 375 4.98 -10.39 8.05
N LYS A 376 4.53 -11.49 7.43
CA LYS A 376 3.11 -11.73 7.13
C LYS A 376 2.23 -11.78 8.40
N ILE A 377 2.73 -12.38 9.48
CA ILE A 377 2.02 -12.42 10.77
C ILE A 377 1.85 -11.00 11.33
N ILE A 378 2.92 -10.21 11.37
CA ILE A 378 2.85 -8.85 11.90
C ILE A 378 2.02 -7.94 10.99
N SER A 379 2.04 -8.14 9.67
CA SER A 379 1.21 -7.33 8.77
C SER A 379 -0.30 -7.48 9.02
N ILE A 380 -0.77 -8.65 9.48
CA ILE A 380 -2.20 -8.87 9.77
C ILE A 380 -2.59 -8.72 11.23
N ILE A 381 -1.64 -8.54 12.17
CA ILE A 381 -1.95 -8.56 13.59
C ILE A 381 -2.91 -7.42 13.99
N GLY A 382 -2.86 -6.28 13.30
CA GLY A 382 -3.82 -5.18 13.47
C GLY A 382 -5.26 -5.59 13.16
N ILE A 383 -5.46 -6.32 12.06
CA ILE A 383 -6.77 -6.85 11.63
C ILE A 383 -7.32 -7.79 12.70
N VAL A 384 -6.51 -8.74 13.16
CA VAL A 384 -6.92 -9.75 14.15
C VAL A 384 -7.14 -9.12 15.54
N ALA A 385 -6.32 -8.14 15.91
CA ALA A 385 -6.40 -7.50 17.22
C ALA A 385 -7.57 -6.51 17.35
N LEU A 386 -8.06 -5.93 16.25
CA LEU A 386 -9.05 -4.85 16.32
C LEU A 386 -10.35 -5.23 17.05
N PRO A 387 -11.04 -6.35 16.75
CA PRO A 387 -12.26 -6.73 17.47
C PRO A 387 -11.99 -6.99 18.96
N ILE A 388 -10.85 -7.61 19.28
CA ILE A 388 -10.42 -7.91 20.66
C ILE A 388 -10.19 -6.61 21.43
N CYS A 389 -9.47 -5.66 20.83
CA CYS A 389 -9.17 -4.38 21.45
C CYS A 389 -10.41 -3.49 21.57
N ALA A 390 -11.35 -3.55 20.62
CA ALA A 390 -12.64 -2.87 20.74
C ALA A 390 -13.47 -3.42 21.92
N TYR A 391 -13.51 -4.75 22.10
CA TYR A 391 -14.12 -5.39 23.28
C TYR A 391 -13.47 -4.91 24.58
N LEU A 392 -12.15 -5.00 24.68
CA LEU A 392 -11.40 -4.63 25.88
C LEU A 392 -11.53 -3.14 26.19
N SER A 393 -11.53 -2.28 25.17
CA SER A 393 -11.79 -0.85 25.31
C SER A 393 -13.16 -0.59 25.93
N GLY A 394 -14.21 -1.28 25.44
CA GLY A 394 -15.54 -1.16 26.01
C GLY A 394 -15.63 -1.61 27.48
N ARG A 395 -14.90 -2.67 27.85
CA ARG A 395 -14.79 -3.14 29.25
C ARG A 395 -14.08 -2.12 30.14
N LEU A 396 -12.97 -1.56 29.66
CA LEU A 396 -12.19 -0.55 30.39
C LEU A 396 -12.98 0.75 30.57
N LEU A 397 -13.75 1.17 29.58
CA LEU A 397 -14.69 2.29 29.67
C LEU A 397 -15.90 2.04 30.58
N ARG A 398 -16.02 0.83 31.16
CA ARG A 398 -17.13 0.38 32.02
C ARG A 398 -18.50 0.42 31.33
N PHE A 399 -18.57 0.19 30.02
CA PHE A 399 -19.88 0.02 29.40
C PHE A 399 -20.57 -1.26 29.91
N PRO A 400 -21.89 -1.21 30.18
CA PRO A 400 -22.63 -2.37 30.65
C PRO A 400 -22.73 -3.45 29.55
N PRO A 401 -22.79 -4.75 29.90
CA PRO A 401 -23.13 -5.78 28.94
C PRO A 401 -24.52 -5.53 28.32
N PRO A 402 -24.68 -5.66 26.98
CA PRO A 402 -23.74 -6.28 26.03
C PRO A 402 -22.84 -5.32 25.22
N THR A 403 -22.74 -4.04 25.58
CA THR A 403 -22.02 -3.04 24.78
C THR A 403 -20.58 -3.43 24.36
N PRO A 404 -19.73 -4.02 25.24
CA PRO A 404 -18.36 -4.37 24.83
C PRO A 404 -18.29 -5.35 23.66
N ILE A 405 -19.17 -6.35 23.61
CA ILE A 405 -19.17 -7.33 22.51
C ILE A 405 -19.77 -6.73 21.24
N LEU A 406 -20.73 -5.80 21.36
CA LEU A 406 -21.24 -5.03 20.22
C LEU A 406 -20.16 -4.14 19.60
N LEU A 407 -19.27 -3.54 20.42
CA LEU A 407 -18.12 -2.79 19.91
C LEU A 407 -17.14 -3.65 19.12
N ALA A 408 -16.90 -4.90 19.56
CA ALA A 408 -16.11 -5.87 18.80
C ALA A 408 -16.76 -6.16 17.45
N THR A 409 -18.05 -6.48 17.44
CA THR A 409 -18.80 -6.75 16.21
C THR A 409 -18.82 -5.54 15.27
N ALA A 410 -18.96 -4.33 15.82
CA ALA A 410 -18.97 -3.09 15.06
C ALA A 410 -17.63 -2.75 14.38
N SER A 411 -16.53 -3.41 14.75
CA SER A 411 -15.27 -3.27 14.02
C SER A 411 -15.25 -4.03 12.69
N MET A 412 -16.13 -5.01 12.49
CA MET A 412 -16.14 -5.85 11.27
C MET A 412 -16.48 -5.08 10.00
N PRO A 413 -17.52 -4.21 9.95
CA PRO A 413 -17.79 -3.40 8.76
C PRO A 413 -16.59 -2.52 8.36
N LEU A 414 -15.85 -1.99 9.33
CA LEU A 414 -14.63 -1.23 9.05
C LEU A 414 -13.52 -2.10 8.45
N LEU A 415 -13.34 -3.34 8.94
CA LEU A 415 -12.32 -4.24 8.42
C LEU A 415 -12.63 -4.73 7.00
N PHE A 416 -13.90 -4.99 6.70
CA PHE A 416 -14.35 -5.66 5.48
C PHE A 416 -14.89 -4.72 4.40
N THR A 417 -15.00 -3.42 4.66
CA THR A 417 -15.43 -2.44 3.65
C THR A 417 -14.51 -2.45 2.43
N ASN A 418 -15.10 -2.50 1.23
CA ASN A 418 -14.43 -2.33 -0.06
C ASN A 418 -14.56 -0.90 -0.61
N ALA A 419 -15.13 0.04 0.17
CA ALA A 419 -15.28 1.44 -0.24
C ALA A 419 -13.94 2.13 -0.58
N HIS A 420 -12.82 1.56 -0.12
CA HIS A 420 -11.48 2.01 -0.47
C HIS A 420 -10.45 0.89 -0.31
N THR A 421 -9.36 0.97 -1.06
CA THR A 421 -8.26 0.00 -1.02
C THR A 421 -6.99 0.53 -0.35
N MET A 422 -6.93 1.82 0.00
CA MET A 422 -5.69 2.44 0.51
C MET A 422 -5.86 3.57 1.54
N TRP A 423 -7.04 3.79 2.12
CA TRP A 423 -7.24 4.90 3.08
C TRP A 423 -6.78 4.56 4.51
N GLY A 424 -6.83 3.29 4.90
CA GLY A 424 -6.31 2.80 6.20
C GLY A 424 -7.23 1.77 6.87
N VAL A 425 -6.69 1.09 7.88
CA VAL A 425 -7.33 0.12 8.81
C VAL A 425 -7.96 -1.14 8.20
N ASN A 426 -8.72 -1.03 7.11
CA ASN A 426 -9.38 -2.17 6.48
C ASN A 426 -8.38 -3.19 5.90
N ILE A 427 -8.88 -4.38 5.57
CA ILE A 427 -8.03 -5.48 5.10
C ILE A 427 -7.33 -5.12 3.78
N TYR A 428 -8.05 -4.50 2.84
CA TYR A 428 -7.49 -4.05 1.55
C TYR A 428 -6.35 -3.04 1.74
N SER A 429 -6.53 -2.01 2.57
CA SER A 429 -5.50 -1.02 2.86
C SER A 429 -4.29 -1.64 3.56
N THR A 430 -4.52 -2.60 4.45
CA THR A 430 -3.44 -3.32 5.13
C THR A 430 -2.58 -4.06 4.10
N PHE A 431 -3.21 -4.74 3.14
CA PHE A 431 -2.51 -5.41 2.03
C PHE A 431 -1.85 -4.45 1.05
N ALA A 432 -2.39 -3.23 0.89
CA ALA A 432 -1.77 -2.19 0.07
C ALA A 432 -0.56 -1.49 0.73
N GLY A 433 -0.21 -1.82 1.99
CA GLY A 433 0.98 -1.28 2.68
C GLY A 433 0.67 -0.47 3.95
N MET A 434 -0.60 -0.28 4.31
CA MET A 434 -1.01 0.48 5.52
C MET A 434 -0.87 -0.32 6.82
N ILE A 435 0.20 -1.10 6.95
CA ILE A 435 0.47 -2.03 8.07
C ILE A 435 0.56 -1.27 9.40
N SER A 436 1.38 -0.22 9.45
CA SER A 436 1.59 0.61 10.64
C SER A 436 0.28 1.22 11.15
N ASN A 437 -0.57 1.69 10.23
CA ASN A 437 -1.88 2.23 10.56
C ASN A 437 -2.80 1.15 11.15
N SER A 438 -2.89 -0.02 10.49
CA SER A 438 -3.69 -1.16 10.93
C SER A 438 -3.34 -1.62 12.35
N ILE A 439 -2.05 -1.73 12.68
CA ILE A 439 -1.56 -2.12 14.02
C ILE A 439 -1.86 -1.05 15.07
N SER A 440 -1.70 0.23 14.71
CA SER A 440 -1.85 1.34 15.65
C SER A 440 -3.29 1.59 16.10
N PHE A 441 -4.29 1.21 15.28
CA PHE A 441 -5.69 1.50 15.58
C PHE A 441 -6.22 0.71 16.80
N PRO A 442 -6.00 -0.62 16.93
CA PRO A 442 -6.26 -1.35 18.17
C PRO A 442 -5.56 -0.76 19.41
N ILE A 443 -4.29 -0.35 19.27
CA ILE A 443 -3.50 0.24 20.36
C ILE A 443 -4.15 1.55 20.84
N MET A 444 -4.59 2.40 19.90
CA MET A 444 -5.29 3.65 20.20
C MET A 444 -6.55 3.43 21.05
N LEU A 445 -7.37 2.42 20.72
CA LEU A 445 -8.61 2.14 21.47
C LEU A 445 -8.35 1.74 22.93
N ILE A 446 -7.29 0.95 23.16
CA ILE A 446 -6.89 0.54 24.51
C ILE A 446 -6.21 1.68 25.25
N PHE A 447 -5.39 2.49 24.56
CA PHE A 447 -4.78 3.68 25.13
C PHE A 447 -5.84 4.64 25.66
N ILE A 448 -6.83 5.03 24.85
CA ILE A 448 -7.90 5.95 25.25
C ILE A 448 -8.66 5.40 26.48
N ALA A 449 -9.02 4.11 26.45
CA ALA A 449 -9.76 3.49 27.55
C ALA A 449 -8.92 3.32 28.82
N SER A 450 -7.62 3.06 28.69
CA SER A 450 -6.69 3.00 29.83
C SER A 450 -6.49 4.39 30.45
N SER A 451 -6.34 5.44 29.63
CA SER A 451 -6.28 6.84 30.09
C SER A 451 -7.54 7.26 30.84
N TRP A 452 -8.73 6.80 30.40
CA TRP A 452 -9.97 7.00 31.18
C TRP A 452 -9.91 6.31 32.54
N ARG A 453 -9.42 5.07 32.63
CA ARG A 453 -9.30 4.38 33.92
C ARG A 453 -8.40 5.12 34.89
N ASP A 454 -7.32 5.69 34.38
CA ASP A 454 -6.26 6.27 35.18
C ASP A 454 -6.68 7.67 35.64
N SER A 455 -7.23 8.48 34.74
CA SER A 455 -7.83 9.78 35.05
C SER A 455 -9.07 9.68 35.96
N ASN A 456 -9.97 8.73 35.70
CA ASN A 456 -11.16 8.53 36.52
C ASN A 456 -10.82 8.13 37.96
N ASP A 457 -9.85 7.22 38.12
CA ASP A 457 -9.44 6.74 39.44
C ASP A 457 -8.42 7.68 40.12
N GLY A 458 -7.89 8.69 39.41
CA GLY A 458 -6.88 9.63 39.90
C GLY A 458 -5.51 8.99 40.14
N LYS A 459 -5.23 7.87 39.47
CA LYS A 459 -4.05 7.01 39.71
C LYS A 459 -3.24 6.85 38.44
N PHE A 460 -1.98 7.27 38.51
CA PHE A 460 -0.96 7.02 37.50
C PHE A 460 -0.71 5.53 37.28
N ARG A 461 -0.71 5.03 36.05
CA ARG A 461 -0.32 3.64 35.75
C ARG A 461 0.61 3.54 34.54
N ILE A 462 1.74 2.85 34.74
CA ILE A 462 2.77 2.59 33.72
C ILE A 462 2.19 1.96 32.44
N ARG A 463 1.12 1.15 32.54
CA ARG A 463 0.48 0.56 31.36
C ARG A 463 0.04 1.61 30.33
N THR A 464 -0.47 2.77 30.77
CA THR A 464 -0.97 3.82 29.88
C THR A 464 0.17 4.55 29.20
N VAL A 465 1.27 4.75 29.95
CA VAL A 465 2.54 5.25 29.42
C VAL A 465 3.07 4.32 28.32
N VAL A 466 3.14 3.01 28.58
CA VAL A 466 3.60 2.03 27.59
C VAL A 466 2.70 2.03 26.35
N LEU A 467 1.38 2.07 26.53
CA LEU A 467 0.44 2.16 25.41
C LEU A 467 0.63 3.44 24.57
N LEU A 468 0.90 4.58 25.20
CA LEU A 468 1.19 5.82 24.50
C LEU A 468 2.53 5.76 23.75
N VAL A 469 3.58 5.20 24.35
CA VAL A 469 4.87 4.97 23.70
C VAL A 469 4.71 4.07 22.47
N LEU A 470 3.99 2.95 22.61
CA LEU A 470 3.70 2.04 21.49
C LEU A 470 2.88 2.74 20.40
N LEU A 471 1.88 3.55 20.77
CA LEU A 471 1.06 4.30 19.82
C LEU A 471 1.89 5.30 19.02
N LEU A 472 2.70 6.12 19.70
CA LEU A 472 3.61 7.11 19.10
C LEU A 472 4.61 6.44 18.14
N ALA A 473 5.16 5.28 18.53
CA ALA A 473 6.07 4.50 17.70
C ALA A 473 5.37 3.76 16.54
N SER A 474 4.04 3.71 16.51
CA SER A 474 3.27 2.95 15.50
C SER A 474 2.78 3.80 14.33
N HIS A 475 2.10 4.93 14.60
CA HIS A 475 1.52 5.73 13.51
C HIS A 475 1.10 7.15 13.96
N PHE A 476 1.28 8.13 13.07
CA PHE A 476 1.00 9.54 13.34
C PHE A 476 -0.48 9.82 13.56
N PHE A 477 -1.35 9.46 12.61
CA PHE A 477 -2.78 9.83 12.68
C PHE A 477 -3.50 9.23 13.90
N THR A 478 -3.24 7.97 14.25
CA THR A 478 -3.84 7.36 15.44
C THR A 478 -3.28 7.93 16.73
N SER A 479 -2.02 8.37 16.74
CA SER A 479 -1.46 9.11 17.87
C SER A 479 -2.15 10.45 18.08
N VAL A 480 -2.32 11.23 17.01
CA VAL A 480 -3.01 12.53 17.06
C VAL A 480 -4.46 12.35 17.54
N ILE A 481 -5.24 11.48 16.88
CA ILE A 481 -6.64 11.25 17.27
C ILE A 481 -6.73 10.65 18.67
N GLY A 482 -5.83 9.74 19.05
CA GLY A 482 -5.76 9.17 20.40
C GLY A 482 -5.54 10.25 21.48
N ILE A 483 -4.59 11.16 21.26
CA ILE A 483 -4.30 12.27 22.18
C ILE A 483 -5.48 13.25 22.25
N LEU A 484 -6.08 13.59 21.11
CA LEU A 484 -7.28 14.45 21.07
C LEU A 484 -8.45 13.80 21.83
N CYS A 485 -8.62 12.48 21.74
CA CYS A 485 -9.62 11.74 22.52
C CYS A 485 -9.30 11.68 24.02
N VAL A 486 -8.03 11.74 24.41
CA VAL A 486 -7.65 11.84 25.83
C VAL A 486 -7.94 13.24 26.40
N ALA A 487 -7.87 14.29 25.56
CA ALA A 487 -8.11 15.67 25.98
C ALA A 487 -9.54 15.93 26.51
N ILE A 488 -10.55 15.17 26.06
CA ILE A 488 -11.93 15.31 26.58
C ILE A 488 -12.14 14.64 27.95
N LEU A 489 -11.29 13.70 28.35
CA LEU A 489 -11.52 12.85 29.53
C LEU A 489 -11.73 13.63 30.85
N PRO A 490 -10.98 14.71 31.16
CA PRO A 490 -11.24 15.51 32.36
C PRO A 490 -12.65 16.10 32.43
N PHE A 491 -13.28 16.37 31.28
CA PHE A 491 -14.63 16.94 31.18
C PHE A 491 -15.74 15.89 31.37
N LEU A 492 -15.41 14.60 31.38
CA LEU A 492 -16.38 13.51 31.54
C LEU A 492 -16.74 13.20 33.00
N LYS A 493 -16.51 14.17 33.91
CA LYS A 493 -16.75 14.07 35.36
C LYS A 493 -16.09 12.85 36.01
N PRO A 494 -14.75 12.72 35.93
CA PRO A 494 -14.01 11.64 36.57
C PRO A 494 -14.21 11.65 38.10
N LYS A 495 -14.21 10.47 38.73
CA LYS A 495 -14.38 10.35 40.20
C LYS A 495 -13.32 11.12 41.00
N ALA A 496 -12.10 11.20 40.47
CA ALA A 496 -10.99 11.92 41.10
C ALA A 496 -11.10 13.46 40.96
N GLY A 497 -12.05 13.97 40.19
CA GLY A 497 -12.19 15.39 39.88
C GLY A 497 -11.33 15.84 38.68
N PHE A 498 -11.69 17.00 38.13
CA PHE A 498 -11.11 17.56 36.90
C PHE A 498 -9.60 17.76 36.98
N TRP A 499 -9.11 18.42 38.03
CA TRP A 499 -7.69 18.75 38.17
C TRP A 499 -6.80 17.52 38.38
N GLN A 500 -7.26 16.56 39.18
CA GLN A 500 -6.52 15.31 39.39
C GLN A 500 -6.45 14.48 38.10
N ALA A 501 -7.52 14.47 37.30
CA ALA A 501 -7.52 13.81 35.99
C ALA A 501 -6.49 14.44 35.04
N ILE A 502 -6.44 15.77 34.95
CA ILE A 502 -5.41 16.48 34.16
C ILE A 502 -4.02 16.11 34.64
N LEU A 503 -3.76 16.19 35.95
CA LEU A 503 -2.45 15.90 36.52
C LEU A 503 -1.97 14.47 36.20
N VAL A 504 -2.85 13.47 36.28
CA VAL A 504 -2.50 12.08 35.90
C VAL A 504 -2.16 11.99 34.42
N ILE A 505 -3.02 12.52 33.55
CA ILE A 505 -2.80 12.50 32.09
C ILE A 505 -1.49 13.21 31.73
N SER A 506 -1.22 14.39 32.29
CA SER A 506 0.00 15.15 32.04
C SER A 506 1.26 14.42 32.50
N ARG A 507 1.22 13.72 33.65
CA ARG A 507 2.35 12.90 34.13
C ARG A 507 2.62 11.70 33.23
N GLU A 508 1.57 11.04 32.76
CA GLU A 508 1.68 9.90 31.84
C GLU A 508 2.21 10.35 30.47
N ALA A 509 1.69 11.46 29.94
CA ALA A 509 2.17 12.08 28.71
C ALA A 509 3.64 12.53 28.82
N LEU A 510 4.01 13.16 29.94
CA LEU A 510 5.40 13.57 30.18
C LEU A 510 6.35 12.37 30.21
N LEU A 511 6.02 11.30 30.93
CA LEU A 511 6.89 10.12 30.95
C LEU A 511 6.96 9.45 29.57
N ALA A 512 5.86 9.37 28.82
CA ALA A 512 5.88 8.85 27.47
C ALA A 512 6.75 9.70 26.52
N PHE A 513 6.68 11.03 26.64
CA PHE A 513 7.54 11.95 25.90
C PHE A 513 9.01 11.73 26.23
N ILE A 514 9.36 11.62 27.52
CA ILE A 514 10.74 11.36 27.96
C ILE A 514 11.24 10.03 27.38
N LEU A 515 10.44 8.95 27.44
CA LEU A 515 10.79 7.64 26.88
C LEU A 515 10.96 7.64 25.35
N MET A 516 10.26 8.53 24.65
CA MET A 516 10.32 8.68 23.19
C MET A 516 11.24 9.83 22.74
N ALA A 517 11.96 10.48 23.65
CA ALA A 517 12.76 11.67 23.34
C ALA A 517 13.87 11.38 22.31
N TRP A 518 14.42 10.16 22.31
CA TRP A 518 15.43 9.69 21.35
C TRP A 518 14.96 9.77 19.90
N TRP A 519 13.65 9.69 19.67
CA TRP A 519 13.04 9.77 18.35
C TRP A 519 12.38 11.13 18.11
N LEU A 520 11.58 11.62 19.07
CA LEU A 520 10.81 12.86 18.94
C LEU A 520 11.67 14.12 18.85
N ILE A 521 12.77 14.21 19.61
CA ILE A 521 13.64 15.39 19.58
C ILE A 521 14.34 15.52 18.21
N PRO A 522 15.03 14.48 17.70
CA PRO A 522 15.59 14.52 16.34
C PRO A 522 14.53 14.71 15.26
N LEU A 523 13.35 14.10 15.39
CA LEU A 523 12.25 14.26 14.43
C LEU A 523 11.88 15.73 14.25
N VAL A 524 11.67 16.46 15.36
CA VAL A 524 11.29 17.88 15.33
C VAL A 524 12.44 18.76 14.89
N LEU A 525 13.65 18.57 15.45
CA LEU A 525 14.80 19.43 15.17
C LEU A 525 15.37 19.24 13.77
N LYS A 526 15.12 18.09 13.13
CA LYS A 526 15.57 17.79 11.77
C LYS A 526 14.43 17.79 10.75
N LYS A 527 13.23 18.28 11.10
CA LYS A 527 12.05 18.25 10.20
C LYS A 527 12.29 18.88 8.82
N GLU A 528 13.21 19.83 8.72
CA GLU A 528 13.58 20.46 7.45
C GLU A 528 14.13 19.47 6.41
N TYR A 529 14.54 18.25 6.80
CA TYR A 529 15.01 17.20 5.89
C TYR A 529 13.92 16.16 5.54
N SER A 530 12.65 16.40 5.90
CA SER A 530 11.51 15.63 5.37
C SER A 530 10.85 16.34 4.18
N LEU A 531 9.95 15.63 3.48
CA LEU A 531 9.18 16.18 2.37
C LEU A 531 7.68 16.15 2.63
N GLU A 532 7.00 17.16 2.09
CA GLU A 532 5.55 17.17 1.95
C GLU A 532 5.16 16.43 0.66
N PHE A 533 4.24 15.49 0.80
CA PHE A 533 3.77 14.63 -0.27
C PHE A 533 2.32 14.26 -0.02
N GLY A 534 1.51 14.32 -1.07
CA GLY A 534 0.08 14.04 -1.04
C GLY A 534 -0.76 15.31 -1.16
N THR A 535 -1.97 15.12 -1.66
CA THR A 535 -2.98 16.16 -1.84
C THR A 535 -4.28 15.72 -1.19
N ASN A 536 -5.18 16.66 -0.91
CA ASN A 536 -6.54 16.33 -0.51
C ASN A 536 -7.33 15.70 -1.67
N TRP A 537 -8.07 14.64 -1.37
CA TRP A 537 -8.86 13.93 -2.37
C TRP A 537 -10.28 14.50 -2.41
N ASN A 538 -10.87 14.56 -3.60
CA ASN A 538 -12.26 14.98 -3.74
C ASN A 538 -13.20 13.81 -3.37
N ILE A 539 -13.52 13.67 -2.07
CA ILE A 539 -14.37 12.60 -1.55
C ILE A 539 -15.70 13.16 -1.07
N GLN A 540 -16.80 12.56 -1.55
CA GLN A 540 -18.13 12.75 -0.97
C GLN A 540 -18.35 11.73 0.16
N LEU A 541 -18.17 12.14 1.41
CA LEU A 541 -18.30 11.25 2.58
C LEU A 541 -19.59 10.40 2.59
N LEU A 542 -20.72 10.98 2.19
CA LEU A 542 -22.00 10.28 2.19
C LEU A 542 -22.10 9.16 1.14
N SER A 543 -21.36 9.24 0.03
CA SER A 543 -21.36 8.17 -0.97
C SER A 543 -20.52 6.96 -0.54
N THR A 544 -19.63 7.13 0.44
CA THR A 544 -18.76 6.07 0.96
C THR A 544 -19.41 5.19 2.04
N VAL A 545 -20.61 5.56 2.50
CA VAL A 545 -21.42 4.79 3.44
C VAL A 545 -22.67 4.31 2.71
N PRO A 546 -23.03 3.01 2.76
CA PRO A 546 -24.22 2.53 2.06
C PRO A 546 -25.46 3.36 2.45
N THR A 547 -26.15 3.92 1.46
CA THR A 547 -27.21 4.93 1.67
C THR A 547 -28.36 4.42 2.54
N GLY A 548 -28.72 3.13 2.47
CA GLY A 548 -29.72 2.55 3.36
C GLY A 548 -29.26 2.34 4.81
N LEU A 549 -27.95 2.35 5.08
CA LEU A 549 -27.40 2.27 6.43
C LEU A 549 -27.20 3.65 7.06
N LEU A 550 -27.22 4.76 6.31
CA LEU A 550 -26.94 6.10 6.83
C LEU A 550 -27.98 6.61 7.83
N LEU A 551 -29.26 6.67 7.44
CA LEU A 551 -30.34 7.18 8.31
C LEU A 551 -30.48 6.38 9.63
N PRO A 552 -30.49 5.03 9.62
CA PRO A 552 -30.65 4.23 10.84
C PRO A 552 -29.44 4.37 11.78
N VAL A 553 -28.25 4.42 11.20
CA VAL A 553 -26.99 4.64 11.92
C VAL A 553 -26.97 6.01 12.59
N CYS A 554 -27.37 7.07 11.88
CA CYS A 554 -27.48 8.41 12.44
C CYS A 554 -28.49 8.47 13.59
N ILE A 555 -29.65 7.82 13.44
CA ILE A 555 -30.66 7.73 14.50
C ILE A 555 -30.10 7.01 15.73
N LEU A 556 -29.47 5.84 15.56
CA LEU A 556 -28.88 5.09 16.67
C LEU A 556 -27.74 5.87 17.36
N ALA A 557 -26.90 6.55 16.59
CA ALA A 557 -25.84 7.39 17.14
C ALA A 557 -26.40 8.58 17.94
N ALA A 558 -27.46 9.23 17.44
CA ALA A 558 -28.15 10.30 18.16
C ALA A 558 -28.80 9.79 19.46
N ILE A 559 -29.49 8.64 19.41
CA ILE A 559 -30.05 7.97 20.59
C ILE A 559 -28.94 7.68 21.61
N ALA A 560 -27.80 7.16 21.15
CA ALA A 560 -26.66 6.87 22.01
C ALA A 560 -26.20 8.11 22.78
N LEU A 561 -26.00 9.23 22.10
CA LEU A 561 -25.58 10.49 22.71
C LEU A 561 -26.61 11.01 23.73
N ILE A 562 -27.89 11.01 23.37
CA ILE A 562 -28.99 11.42 24.26
C ILE A 562 -29.05 10.50 25.50
N GLU A 563 -28.95 9.19 25.29
CA GLU A 563 -28.99 8.20 26.36
C GLU A 563 -27.79 8.31 27.29
N GLY A 564 -26.59 8.52 26.75
CA GLY A 564 -25.39 8.73 27.54
C GLY A 564 -25.47 9.96 28.44
N ILE A 565 -26.01 11.07 27.92
CA ILE A 565 -26.23 12.29 28.71
C ILE A 565 -27.30 12.06 29.78
N THR A 566 -28.45 11.48 29.41
CA THR A 566 -29.58 11.27 30.34
C THR A 566 -29.28 10.24 31.42
N ARG A 567 -28.56 9.16 31.10
CA ARG A 567 -28.14 8.11 32.07
C ARG A 567 -26.80 8.40 32.75
N ARG A 568 -26.19 9.56 32.49
CA ARG A 568 -24.88 9.98 33.04
C ARG A 568 -23.73 9.00 32.72
N VAL A 569 -23.78 8.35 31.55
CA VAL A 569 -22.70 7.52 31.00
C VAL A 569 -21.88 8.39 30.04
N TYR A 570 -21.10 9.31 30.61
CA TYR A 570 -20.35 10.32 29.85
C TYR A 570 -19.23 9.73 28.98
N THR A 571 -18.78 8.50 29.24
CA THR A 571 -17.76 7.81 28.45
C THR A 571 -18.16 7.60 26.99
N ILE A 572 -19.45 7.64 26.65
CA ILE A 572 -19.92 7.58 25.27
C ILE A 572 -19.45 8.79 24.43
N LEU A 573 -19.26 9.94 25.09
CA LEU A 573 -18.85 11.18 24.43
C LEU A 573 -17.44 11.09 23.85
N VAL A 574 -16.64 10.11 24.26
CA VAL A 574 -15.33 9.83 23.65
C VAL A 574 -15.48 9.55 22.15
N PHE A 575 -16.46 8.75 21.73
CA PHE A 575 -16.68 8.44 20.32
C PHE A 575 -17.31 9.63 19.58
N GLY A 576 -18.21 10.39 20.21
CA GLY A 576 -18.72 11.63 19.64
C GLY A 576 -17.63 12.69 19.43
N TRP A 577 -16.68 12.78 20.35
CA TRP A 577 -15.51 13.65 20.24
C TRP A 577 -14.54 13.17 19.16
N MET A 578 -14.30 11.86 19.07
CA MET A 578 -13.52 11.27 17.98
C MET A 578 -14.12 11.63 16.62
N PHE A 579 -15.44 11.51 16.47
CA PHE A 579 -16.15 11.92 15.26
C PHE A 579 -15.92 13.41 14.95
N ALA A 580 -16.18 14.29 15.94
CA ALA A 580 -16.04 15.73 15.78
C ALA A 580 -14.61 16.14 15.39
N CYS A 581 -13.59 15.67 16.11
CA CYS A 581 -12.20 15.97 15.79
C CYS A 581 -11.80 15.45 14.41
N SER A 582 -12.23 14.24 14.04
CA SER A 582 -11.88 13.65 12.75
C SER A 582 -12.54 14.39 11.59
N ILE A 583 -13.81 14.83 11.74
CA ILE A 583 -14.51 15.64 10.74
C ILE A 583 -13.87 17.03 10.60
N LEU A 584 -13.53 17.68 11.71
CA LEU A 584 -12.86 18.99 11.68
C LEU A 584 -11.51 18.89 10.98
N LEU A 585 -10.70 17.89 11.32
CA LEU A 585 -9.42 17.68 10.64
C LEU A 585 -9.61 17.23 9.18
N PHE A 586 -10.68 16.53 8.82
CA PHE A 586 -10.97 16.13 7.45
C PHE A 586 -11.22 17.34 6.54
N HIS A 587 -11.97 18.34 7.04
CA HIS A 587 -12.30 19.53 6.26
C HIS A 587 -11.25 20.64 6.36
N PHE A 588 -10.60 20.80 7.52
CA PHE A 588 -9.73 21.95 7.78
C PHE A 588 -8.27 21.58 8.01
N GLY A 589 -7.95 20.31 8.24
CA GLY A 589 -6.60 19.88 8.62
C GLY A 589 -5.54 20.22 7.57
N TYR A 590 -5.79 19.87 6.31
CA TYR A 590 -4.86 20.11 5.22
C TYR A 590 -4.62 21.60 4.96
N ASP A 591 -5.70 22.37 4.81
CA ASP A 591 -5.64 23.77 4.38
C ASP A 591 -5.27 24.76 5.50
N HIS A 592 -5.63 24.44 6.76
CA HIS A 592 -5.50 25.38 7.88
C HIS A 592 -4.53 24.93 8.98
N ILE A 593 -4.09 23.66 9.00
CA ILE A 593 -3.15 23.16 10.02
C ILE A 593 -1.82 22.77 9.39
N ALA A 594 -1.82 21.76 8.52
CA ALA A 594 -0.64 21.29 7.80
C ALA A 594 -1.04 20.31 6.69
N GLN A 595 -0.33 20.36 5.56
CA GLN A 595 -0.60 19.49 4.40
C GLN A 595 -0.45 17.99 4.68
N VAL A 596 0.21 17.61 5.79
CA VAL A 596 0.26 16.22 6.26
C VAL A 596 -1.13 15.64 6.55
N PHE A 597 -2.13 16.47 6.87
CA PHE A 597 -3.50 16.05 7.16
C PHE A 597 -4.34 15.79 5.91
N VAL A 598 -3.87 14.89 5.04
CA VAL A 598 -4.64 14.40 3.88
C VAL A 598 -5.96 13.79 4.36
N ASN A 599 -7.08 14.33 3.86
CA ASN A 599 -8.42 14.05 4.34
C ASN A 599 -8.79 12.55 4.40
N VAL A 600 -8.42 11.76 3.39
CA VAL A 600 -8.77 10.32 3.30
C VAL A 600 -8.27 9.52 4.50
N ARG A 601 -7.17 9.95 5.12
CA ARG A 601 -6.56 9.28 6.28
C ARG A 601 -7.42 9.38 7.53
N LEU A 602 -8.40 10.28 7.55
CA LEU A 602 -9.32 10.49 8.66
C LEU A 602 -10.63 9.72 8.53
N TRP A 603 -10.92 9.20 7.34
CA TRP A 603 -12.13 8.42 7.08
C TRP A 603 -12.31 7.23 8.03
N PRO A 604 -11.28 6.40 8.33
CA PRO A 604 -11.45 5.27 9.24
C PRO A 604 -11.90 5.66 10.65
N PHE A 605 -11.48 6.83 11.15
CA PHE A 605 -11.87 7.34 12.46
C PHE A 605 -13.31 7.85 12.46
N ILE A 606 -13.71 8.55 11.40
CA ILE A 606 -15.09 8.99 11.18
C ILE A 606 -16.00 7.78 11.15
N PHE A 607 -15.69 6.78 10.31
CA PHE A 607 -16.53 5.61 10.15
C PHE A 607 -16.57 4.76 11.44
N PHE A 608 -15.43 4.51 12.08
CA PHE A 608 -15.39 3.77 13.34
C PHE A 608 -16.17 4.47 14.47
N SER A 609 -16.03 5.79 14.61
CA SER A 609 -16.72 6.54 15.67
C SER A 609 -18.24 6.46 15.54
N ILE A 610 -18.76 6.51 14.31
CA ILE A 610 -20.18 6.29 14.00
C ILE A 610 -20.60 4.86 14.41
N LEU A 611 -19.85 3.84 13.98
CA LEU A 611 -20.15 2.44 14.32
C LEU A 611 -20.10 2.19 15.83
N ALA A 612 -19.15 2.81 16.54
CA ALA A 612 -19.02 2.73 17.98
C ALA A 612 -20.18 3.43 18.71
N LEU A 613 -20.65 4.58 18.22
CA LEU A 613 -21.85 5.24 18.71
C LEU A 613 -23.10 4.37 18.52
N CYS A 614 -23.26 3.73 17.36
CA CYS A 614 -24.36 2.78 17.16
C CYS A 614 -24.27 1.60 18.12
N ALA A 615 -23.10 0.97 18.25
CA ALA A 615 -22.89 -0.16 19.16
C ALA A 615 -23.19 0.20 20.63
N THR A 616 -22.79 1.40 21.05
CA THR A 616 -23.05 1.89 22.41
C THR A 616 -24.51 2.23 22.64
N GLY A 617 -25.20 2.87 21.67
CA GLY A 617 -26.65 3.10 21.70
C GLY A 617 -27.46 1.81 21.75
N THR A 618 -27.18 0.87 20.83
CA THR A 618 -27.81 -0.46 20.83
C THR A 618 -27.55 -1.20 22.13
N GLY A 619 -26.31 -1.16 22.64
CA GLY A 619 -25.98 -1.79 23.91
C GLY A 619 -26.69 -1.19 25.12
N ALA A 620 -26.93 0.13 25.12
CA ALA A 620 -27.65 0.81 26.19
C ALA A 620 -29.16 0.51 26.20
N ILE A 621 -29.75 0.32 25.00
CA ILE A 621 -31.10 -0.23 24.82
C ILE A 621 -31.18 -1.68 25.34
N LEU A 622 -30.23 -2.53 24.93
CA LEU A 622 -30.19 -3.96 25.30
C LEU A 622 -29.77 -4.21 26.75
N ALA A 623 -29.14 -3.25 27.43
CA ALA A 623 -28.69 -3.40 28.81
C ALA A 623 -29.83 -3.75 29.79
N GLY A 624 -31.08 -3.39 29.45
CA GLY A 624 -32.28 -3.74 30.22
C GLY A 624 -32.94 -5.08 29.88
N PHE A 625 -32.40 -5.85 28.93
CA PHE A 625 -33.00 -7.09 28.43
C PHE A 625 -32.47 -8.30 29.22
N ARG A 626 -33.29 -9.34 29.45
CA ARG A 626 -32.84 -10.67 29.89
C ARG A 626 -32.34 -11.46 28.65
N TYR A 627 -31.36 -12.35 28.83
CA TYR A 627 -30.73 -13.14 27.76
C TYR A 627 -30.13 -12.28 26.63
N LYS A 628 -29.30 -11.31 27.01
CA LYS A 628 -28.67 -10.32 26.11
C LYS A 628 -27.85 -10.99 25.02
N GLY A 629 -27.27 -12.16 25.32
CA GLY A 629 -26.53 -12.99 24.38
C GLY A 629 -27.31 -13.33 23.10
N LEU A 630 -28.62 -13.57 23.17
CA LEU A 630 -29.46 -13.85 21.99
C LEU A 630 -29.56 -12.63 21.06
N ALA A 631 -29.80 -11.45 21.63
CA ALA A 631 -29.89 -10.21 20.86
C ALA A 631 -28.54 -9.84 20.21
N VAL A 632 -27.43 -10.04 20.92
CA VAL A 632 -26.07 -9.84 20.38
C VAL A 632 -25.77 -10.83 19.27
N THR A 633 -26.12 -12.11 19.45
CA THR A 633 -25.87 -13.14 18.44
C THR A 633 -26.72 -12.88 17.19
N SER A 634 -27.96 -12.43 17.35
CA SER A 634 -28.81 -11.97 16.24
C SER A 634 -28.19 -10.76 15.52
N PHE A 635 -27.69 -9.77 16.26
CA PHE A 635 -26.99 -8.61 15.69
C PHE A 635 -25.71 -8.98 14.94
N LEU A 636 -24.92 -9.93 15.47
CA LEU A 636 -23.76 -10.50 14.78
C LEU A 636 -24.19 -11.17 13.48
N LEU A 637 -25.16 -12.09 13.53
CA LEU A 637 -25.68 -12.77 12.34
C LEU A 637 -26.16 -11.75 11.31
N PHE A 638 -26.82 -10.68 11.75
CA PHE A 638 -27.27 -9.61 10.88
C PHE A 638 -26.10 -8.92 10.16
N ILE A 639 -25.04 -8.52 10.88
CA ILE A 639 -23.84 -7.91 10.28
C ILE A 639 -23.15 -8.88 9.32
N LEU A 640 -23.00 -10.15 9.69
CA LEU A 640 -22.37 -11.17 8.84
C LEU A 640 -23.19 -11.45 7.57
N LEU A 641 -24.52 -11.47 7.67
CA LEU A 641 -25.42 -11.82 6.56
C LEU A 641 -25.67 -10.66 5.59
N PHE A 642 -25.78 -9.42 6.10
CA PHE A 642 -26.20 -8.26 5.30
C PHE A 642 -25.09 -7.24 5.04
N GLY A 643 -24.09 -7.13 5.92
CA GLY A 643 -23.04 -6.12 5.80
C GLY A 643 -21.82 -6.56 5.00
N MET A 644 -21.75 -7.83 4.56
CA MET A 644 -20.52 -8.45 4.05
C MET A 644 -20.76 -9.32 2.80
N THR A 645 -21.58 -8.83 1.87
CA THR A 645 -22.01 -9.56 0.66
C THR A 645 -20.94 -9.72 -0.42
N GLU A 646 -19.86 -8.93 -0.40
CA GLU A 646 -18.78 -8.92 -1.41
C GLU A 646 -17.39 -9.28 -0.84
N THR A 647 -17.34 -10.19 0.12
CA THR A 647 -16.09 -10.52 0.86
C THR A 647 -15.16 -11.50 0.13
N ASN A 648 -15.59 -12.10 -0.98
CA ASN A 648 -14.77 -13.07 -1.73
C ASN A 648 -13.49 -12.45 -2.29
N ASN A 649 -13.48 -11.15 -2.57
CA ASN A 649 -12.29 -10.44 -3.05
C ASN A 649 -11.16 -10.42 -2.01
N ILE A 650 -11.45 -10.55 -0.72
CA ILE A 650 -10.40 -10.58 0.33
C ILE A 650 -9.53 -11.83 0.21
N ARG A 651 -10.10 -12.96 -0.20
CA ARG A 651 -9.34 -14.20 -0.37
C ARG A 651 -8.41 -14.13 -1.57
N SER A 652 -8.89 -13.61 -2.70
CA SER A 652 -8.06 -13.39 -3.88
C SER A 652 -6.96 -12.38 -3.58
N TRP A 653 -7.26 -11.30 -2.87
CA TRP A 653 -6.26 -10.34 -2.40
C TRP A 653 -5.26 -10.98 -1.42
N THR A 654 -5.72 -11.76 -0.44
CA THR A 654 -4.82 -12.45 0.50
C THR A 654 -3.88 -13.37 -0.26
N ARG A 655 -4.40 -14.17 -1.20
CA ARG A 655 -3.59 -15.03 -2.06
C ARG A 655 -2.59 -14.18 -2.84
N TRP A 656 -3.04 -13.14 -3.54
CA TRP A 656 -2.19 -12.29 -4.36
C TRP A 656 -1.04 -11.67 -3.58
N ASN A 657 -1.29 -11.20 -2.35
CA ASN A 657 -0.27 -10.54 -1.54
C ASN A 657 0.66 -11.55 -0.85
N TYR A 658 0.14 -12.69 -0.38
CA TYR A 658 0.85 -13.60 0.54
C TYR A 658 1.32 -14.91 -0.09
N GLU A 659 0.88 -15.30 -1.29
CA GLU A 659 1.52 -16.42 -2.02
C GLU A 659 2.98 -16.07 -2.37
N GLY A 660 3.24 -14.77 -2.51
CA GLY A 660 4.55 -14.14 -2.65
C GLY A 660 5.04 -14.03 -4.09
N ALA A 661 6.13 -13.28 -4.27
CA ALA A 661 6.71 -13.00 -5.58
C ALA A 661 7.12 -14.30 -6.30
N GLU A 662 7.63 -15.27 -5.56
CA GLU A 662 8.14 -16.55 -6.05
C GLU A 662 7.06 -17.46 -6.64
N ALA A 663 5.80 -17.27 -6.23
CA ALA A 663 4.66 -18.02 -6.76
C ALA A 663 4.03 -17.36 -7.99
N LYS A 664 4.48 -16.15 -8.37
CA LYS A 664 3.94 -15.45 -9.54
C LYS A 664 4.42 -16.10 -10.84
N PRO A 665 3.55 -16.24 -11.86
CA PRO A 665 3.93 -16.86 -13.14
C PRO A 665 5.15 -16.21 -13.80
N ARG A 666 5.32 -14.89 -13.63
CA ARG A 666 6.43 -14.11 -14.20
C ARG A 666 7.63 -13.93 -13.25
N TRP A 667 7.69 -14.65 -12.13
CA TRP A 667 8.88 -14.67 -11.27
C TRP A 667 10.19 -15.00 -12.01
N PRO A 668 10.24 -16.00 -12.92
CA PRO A 668 11.46 -16.29 -13.68
C PRO A 668 11.93 -15.12 -14.56
N VAL A 669 11.00 -14.30 -15.06
CA VAL A 669 11.30 -13.10 -15.85
C VAL A 669 11.98 -12.06 -14.97
N LEU A 670 11.44 -11.76 -13.79
CA LEU A 670 12.06 -10.84 -12.83
C LEU A 670 13.46 -11.31 -12.43
N ARG A 671 13.60 -12.59 -12.06
CA ARG A 671 14.88 -13.23 -11.73
C ARG A 671 15.92 -13.02 -12.83
N LYS A 672 15.57 -13.31 -14.08
CA LYS A 672 16.47 -13.14 -15.24
C LYS A 672 16.97 -11.70 -15.40
N LEU A 673 16.15 -10.70 -15.05
CA LEU A 673 16.51 -9.28 -15.16
C LEU A 673 17.39 -8.80 -14.00
N ILE A 674 17.18 -9.31 -12.77
CA ILE A 674 17.84 -8.76 -11.58
C ILE A 674 19.07 -9.58 -11.15
N GLU A 675 19.09 -10.89 -11.34
CA GLU A 675 20.21 -11.74 -10.90
C GLU A 675 21.57 -11.34 -11.49
N PRO A 676 21.69 -10.96 -12.78
CA PRO A 676 22.95 -10.48 -13.35
C PRO A 676 23.51 -9.23 -12.66
N LEU A 677 22.67 -8.51 -11.92
CA LEU A 677 23.02 -7.25 -11.27
C LEU A 677 23.52 -7.43 -9.84
N LYS A 678 23.46 -8.65 -9.28
CA LYS A 678 23.92 -8.91 -7.92
C LYS A 678 25.42 -8.64 -7.79
N GLY A 679 25.79 -7.77 -6.86
CA GLY A 679 27.19 -7.38 -6.63
C GLY A 679 27.79 -6.42 -7.67
N THR A 680 27.03 -5.97 -8.67
CA THR A 680 27.52 -4.98 -9.64
C THR A 680 27.49 -3.56 -9.05
N THR A 681 28.44 -2.71 -9.46
CA THR A 681 28.52 -1.31 -9.02
C THR A 681 27.36 -0.44 -9.54
N GLY A 682 27.23 0.75 -8.97
CA GLY A 682 26.18 1.70 -9.31
C GLY A 682 24.76 1.24 -8.96
N ARG A 683 23.80 2.13 -9.22
CA ARG A 683 22.38 1.93 -8.99
C ARG A 683 21.69 1.32 -10.20
N LEU A 684 20.52 0.75 -9.96
CA LEU A 684 19.55 0.41 -10.99
C LEU A 684 18.41 1.46 -10.98
N ALA A 685 17.88 1.79 -12.15
CA ALA A 685 16.64 2.54 -12.32
C ALA A 685 15.67 1.76 -13.21
N ASN A 686 14.40 2.15 -13.23
CA ASN A 686 13.42 1.53 -14.11
C ASN A 686 12.34 2.52 -14.56
N ASP A 687 11.74 2.26 -15.73
CA ASP A 687 10.50 2.93 -16.08
C ASP A 687 9.33 2.38 -15.26
N LEU A 688 8.41 3.26 -14.84
CA LEU A 688 7.20 2.81 -14.16
C LEU A 688 6.18 2.34 -15.20
N HIS A 689 5.82 1.06 -15.14
CA HIS A 689 4.84 0.46 -16.04
C HIS A 689 3.87 -0.45 -15.27
N GLU A 690 2.57 -0.39 -15.61
CA GLU A 690 1.51 -1.20 -14.98
C GLU A 690 1.77 -2.72 -15.05
N HIS A 691 2.37 -3.21 -16.15
CA HIS A 691 2.73 -4.62 -16.33
C HIS A 691 3.67 -5.15 -15.25
N ASN A 692 4.41 -4.29 -14.56
CA ASN A 692 5.20 -4.70 -13.41
C ASN A 692 4.33 -5.36 -12.32
N ASN A 693 3.03 -5.04 -12.26
CA ASN A 693 2.07 -5.68 -11.36
C ASN A 693 2.01 -7.20 -11.54
N SER A 694 2.31 -7.71 -12.74
CA SER A 694 2.38 -9.17 -12.96
C SER A 694 3.49 -9.88 -12.18
N PHE A 695 4.46 -9.16 -11.63
CA PHE A 695 5.45 -9.66 -10.67
C PHE A 695 4.96 -9.64 -9.21
N GLY A 696 3.72 -9.19 -8.97
CA GLY A 696 3.08 -9.08 -7.66
C GLY A 696 2.86 -7.64 -7.18
N SER A 697 3.46 -6.63 -7.82
CA SER A 697 3.18 -5.21 -7.59
C SER A 697 3.75 -4.35 -8.71
N SER A 698 3.07 -3.28 -9.11
CA SER A 698 3.61 -2.29 -10.06
C SER A 698 4.93 -1.65 -9.57
N ARG A 699 5.16 -1.67 -8.25
CA ARG A 699 6.35 -1.17 -7.55
C ARG A 699 7.34 -2.27 -7.14
N ILE A 700 7.29 -3.44 -7.80
CA ILE A 700 8.10 -4.61 -7.41
C ILE A 700 9.60 -4.32 -7.28
N PHE A 701 10.12 -3.43 -8.14
CA PHE A 701 11.54 -3.11 -8.19
C PHE A 701 12.06 -2.43 -6.92
N GLU A 702 11.18 -1.84 -6.10
CA GLU A 702 11.55 -1.28 -4.80
C GLU A 702 12.02 -2.33 -3.79
N SER A 703 11.73 -3.62 -4.04
CA SER A 703 12.25 -4.73 -3.24
C SER A 703 13.65 -5.21 -3.66
N ILE A 704 14.23 -4.70 -4.76
CA ILE A 704 15.55 -5.15 -5.25
C ILE A 704 16.66 -5.04 -4.20
N PRO A 705 16.76 -3.96 -3.39
CA PRO A 705 17.73 -3.91 -2.30
C PRO A 705 17.57 -5.06 -1.30
N HIS A 706 16.34 -5.53 -1.06
CA HIS A 706 16.08 -6.71 -0.24
C HIS A 706 16.44 -8.02 -0.95
N LEU A 707 16.07 -8.16 -2.24
CA LEU A 707 16.22 -9.41 -2.99
C LEU A 707 17.67 -9.74 -3.34
N ILE A 708 18.46 -8.75 -3.76
CA ILE A 708 19.82 -8.96 -4.26
C ILE A 708 20.86 -7.96 -3.72
N GLY A 709 20.47 -7.05 -2.82
CA GLY A 709 21.39 -6.06 -2.23
C GLY A 709 21.80 -4.93 -3.18
N LYS A 710 21.19 -4.81 -4.35
CA LYS A 710 21.51 -3.75 -5.31
C LYS A 710 20.73 -2.47 -4.97
N PRO A 711 21.39 -1.32 -4.80
CA PRO A 711 20.70 -0.05 -4.61
C PRO A 711 20.00 0.37 -5.91
N ILE A 712 18.85 1.04 -5.76
CA ILE A 712 18.08 1.60 -6.85
C ILE A 712 17.95 3.12 -6.69
N LEU A 713 17.51 3.80 -7.74
CA LEU A 713 17.25 5.24 -7.70
C LEU A 713 15.89 5.53 -7.04
N GLU A 714 14.87 4.77 -7.42
CA GLU A 714 13.49 4.85 -6.95
C GLU A 714 13.34 4.22 -5.55
N GLY A 715 12.16 4.33 -4.94
CA GLY A 715 11.91 3.72 -3.63
C GLY A 715 10.55 4.00 -3.01
N GLY A 716 10.37 3.53 -1.78
CA GLY A 716 9.22 3.86 -0.92
C GLY A 716 9.52 5.02 0.04
N LEU A 717 8.55 5.39 0.88
CA LEU A 717 8.69 6.41 1.94
C LEU A 717 9.14 7.81 1.46
N VAL A 718 8.48 8.34 0.43
CA VAL A 718 8.78 9.65 -0.18
C VAL A 718 9.02 10.77 0.85
N ASN A 719 8.14 10.90 1.85
CA ASN A 719 8.23 11.94 2.90
C ASN A 719 9.51 11.86 3.74
N SER A 720 10.20 10.72 3.76
CA SER A 720 11.40 10.48 4.56
C SER A 720 12.71 10.73 3.81
N ALA A 721 12.66 10.99 2.50
CA ALA A 721 13.86 11.02 1.65
C ALA A 721 13.87 12.22 0.71
N ILE A 722 14.76 13.18 0.96
CA ILE A 722 14.96 14.35 0.10
C ILE A 722 15.30 13.97 -1.35
N GLY A 723 16.10 12.90 -1.52
CA GLY A 723 16.49 12.43 -2.84
C GLY A 723 15.32 11.99 -3.73
N SER A 724 14.14 11.76 -3.15
CA SER A 724 12.94 11.45 -3.92
C SER A 724 12.51 12.60 -4.84
N MET A 725 12.73 13.87 -4.45
CA MET A 725 12.38 15.01 -5.33
C MET A 725 13.07 14.90 -6.69
N PHE A 726 14.37 14.65 -6.66
CA PHE A 726 15.18 14.58 -7.88
C PHE A 726 14.92 13.29 -8.65
N SER A 727 14.76 12.18 -7.92
CA SER A 727 14.50 10.87 -8.52
C SER A 727 13.16 10.84 -9.25
N TYR A 728 12.13 11.50 -8.72
CA TYR A 728 10.83 11.63 -9.40
C TYR A 728 10.88 12.51 -10.63
N TYR A 729 11.65 13.60 -10.60
CA TYR A 729 11.90 14.39 -11.80
C TYR A 729 12.56 13.54 -12.90
N ILE A 730 13.58 12.76 -12.54
CA ILE A 730 14.26 11.83 -13.47
C ILE A 730 13.30 10.75 -13.97
N GLN A 731 12.45 10.20 -13.11
CA GLN A 731 11.45 9.21 -13.51
C GLN A 731 10.56 9.79 -14.62
N GLY A 732 10.08 11.03 -14.49
CA GLY A 732 9.32 11.72 -15.54
C GLY A 732 10.06 11.91 -16.87
N GLU A 733 11.41 12.00 -16.86
CA GLU A 733 12.20 12.03 -18.10
C GLU A 733 12.39 10.63 -18.73
N THR A 734 12.19 9.57 -17.95
CA THR A 734 12.46 8.17 -18.35
C THR A 734 11.23 7.31 -18.58
N SER A 735 10.03 7.73 -18.14
CA SER A 735 8.82 6.91 -18.21
C SER A 735 7.56 7.73 -18.47
N LYS A 736 6.54 7.06 -19.04
CA LYS A 736 5.19 7.63 -19.24
C LYS A 736 4.50 7.93 -17.92
N ASN A 737 4.55 6.98 -17.00
CA ASN A 737 3.93 7.06 -15.69
C ASN A 737 4.98 7.39 -14.62
N CYS A 738 4.52 7.92 -13.49
CA CYS A 738 5.34 8.24 -12.33
C CYS A 738 4.60 7.85 -11.05
N ALA A 739 5.29 7.41 -10.00
CA ALA A 739 4.65 6.97 -8.74
C ALA A 739 4.19 8.15 -7.84
N GLY A 740 3.91 9.31 -8.45
CA GLY A 740 3.56 10.58 -7.80
C GLY A 740 4.74 11.55 -7.69
N PHE A 741 4.48 12.79 -7.23
CA PHE A 741 5.50 13.81 -7.05
C PHE A 741 5.36 14.48 -5.68
N PRO A 742 6.46 14.77 -4.96
CA PRO A 742 6.44 15.71 -3.84
C PRO A 742 5.90 17.06 -4.30
N ASN A 743 5.23 17.80 -3.41
CA ASN A 743 4.52 19.04 -3.77
C ASN A 743 5.44 20.13 -4.36
N LEU A 744 6.75 20.06 -4.06
CA LEU A 744 7.78 20.97 -4.58
C LEU A 744 8.28 20.63 -6.00
N VAL A 745 7.91 19.45 -6.54
CA VAL A 745 8.42 18.98 -7.82
C VAL A 745 7.42 19.26 -8.94
N SER A 746 7.91 19.94 -9.97
CA SER A 746 7.22 20.07 -11.25
C SER A 746 7.55 18.84 -12.10
N PRO A 747 6.53 18.10 -12.58
CA PRO A 747 6.75 16.93 -13.42
C PRO A 747 7.60 17.25 -14.66
N ALA A 748 8.56 16.39 -14.98
CA ALA A 748 9.29 16.45 -16.24
C ALA A 748 8.45 15.85 -17.38
N SER A 749 8.82 16.18 -18.62
CA SER A 749 8.37 15.46 -19.81
C SER A 749 9.43 14.45 -20.23
N PHE A 750 9.00 13.39 -20.93
CA PHE A 750 9.90 12.38 -21.45
C PHE A 750 11.01 13.00 -22.31
N ASN A 751 12.27 12.80 -21.90
CA ASN A 751 13.45 13.24 -22.61
C ASN A 751 14.65 12.38 -22.18
N PHE A 752 14.88 11.30 -22.91
CA PHE A 752 15.87 10.31 -22.49
C PHE A 752 17.33 10.77 -22.66
N GLU A 753 17.59 11.75 -23.53
CA GLU A 753 18.92 12.36 -23.68
C GLU A 753 19.31 13.11 -22.40
N ARG A 754 18.39 13.95 -21.88
CA ARG A 754 18.57 14.61 -20.59
C ARG A 754 18.62 13.61 -19.45
N ALA A 755 17.71 12.63 -19.48
CA ALA A 755 17.67 11.57 -18.48
C ALA A 755 19.00 10.83 -18.37
N THR A 756 19.65 10.50 -19.49
CA THR A 756 20.94 9.79 -19.48
C THR A 756 22.00 10.55 -18.68
N LYS A 757 22.06 11.88 -18.80
CA LYS A 757 22.98 12.70 -17.99
C LYS A 757 22.60 12.76 -16.52
N HIS A 758 21.31 12.87 -16.20
CA HIS A 758 20.86 12.81 -14.81
C HIS A 758 21.09 11.42 -14.18
N LEU A 759 20.78 10.35 -14.89
CA LEU A 759 21.03 8.96 -14.47
C LEU A 759 22.53 8.74 -14.18
N HIS A 760 23.42 9.26 -15.02
CA HIS A 760 24.88 9.25 -14.77
C HIS A 760 25.26 10.00 -13.48
N LEU A 761 24.76 11.24 -13.32
CA LEU A 761 24.98 12.06 -12.13
C LEU A 761 24.53 11.34 -10.85
N PHE A 762 23.40 10.63 -10.90
CA PHE A 762 22.81 9.87 -9.78
C PHE A 762 23.38 8.46 -9.63
N ASN A 763 24.50 8.16 -10.29
CA ASN A 763 25.20 6.88 -10.26
C ASN A 763 24.35 5.69 -10.73
N VAL A 764 23.37 5.89 -11.61
CA VAL A 764 22.66 4.79 -12.26
C VAL A 764 23.57 4.19 -13.31
N LYS A 765 23.79 2.88 -13.20
CA LYS A 765 24.58 2.09 -14.14
C LYS A 765 23.72 1.13 -14.94
N HIS A 766 22.56 0.73 -14.40
CA HIS A 766 21.67 -0.22 -15.06
C HIS A 766 20.27 0.36 -15.16
N PHE A 767 19.54 -0.01 -16.21
CA PHE A 767 18.16 0.42 -16.42
C PHE A 767 17.31 -0.76 -16.89
N ILE A 768 16.14 -0.96 -16.27
CA ILE A 768 15.13 -1.91 -16.76
C ILE A 768 14.01 -1.12 -17.45
N ALA A 769 13.78 -1.42 -18.72
CA ALA A 769 12.76 -0.75 -19.55
C ALA A 769 11.67 -1.72 -19.99
N LYS A 770 10.42 -1.27 -19.93
CA LYS A 770 9.24 -1.98 -20.45
C LYS A 770 8.48 -1.15 -21.49
N TRP A 771 8.38 0.15 -21.28
CA TRP A 771 7.67 1.08 -22.16
C TRP A 771 8.39 1.23 -23.50
N SER A 772 7.64 1.27 -24.60
CA SER A 772 8.14 1.24 -25.97
C SER A 772 9.10 2.39 -26.29
N GLU A 773 8.79 3.59 -25.83
CA GLU A 773 9.52 4.82 -26.11
C GLU A 773 10.85 4.85 -25.37
N THR A 774 10.86 4.38 -24.11
CA THR A 774 12.09 4.20 -23.33
C THR A 774 13.00 3.13 -23.95
N LYS A 775 12.44 1.99 -24.37
CA LYS A 775 13.20 0.94 -25.08
C LYS A 775 13.80 1.46 -26.39
N LYS A 776 13.02 2.21 -27.17
CA LYS A 776 13.47 2.83 -28.41
C LYS A 776 14.63 3.80 -28.13
N ALA A 777 14.47 4.71 -27.17
CA ALA A 777 15.51 5.68 -26.82
C ALA A 777 16.81 5.02 -26.33
N LEU A 778 16.70 3.98 -25.50
CA LEU A 778 17.84 3.17 -25.05
C LEU A 778 18.56 2.48 -26.21
N SER A 779 17.81 1.83 -27.10
CA SER A 779 18.37 1.11 -28.27
C SER A 779 19.07 2.03 -29.28
N GLN A 780 18.68 3.30 -29.34
CA GLN A 780 19.26 4.31 -30.24
C GLN A 780 20.46 5.04 -29.64
N SER A 781 20.69 4.93 -28.34
CA SER A 781 21.82 5.60 -27.67
C SER A 781 23.07 4.73 -27.69
N ALA A 782 24.19 5.29 -28.16
CA ALA A 782 25.49 4.63 -28.12
C ALA A 782 26.06 4.50 -26.69
N GLU A 783 25.50 5.22 -25.71
CA GLU A 783 25.93 5.16 -24.30
C GLU A 783 25.33 3.98 -23.54
N TRP A 784 24.27 3.36 -24.07
CA TRP A 784 23.56 2.26 -23.42
C TRP A 784 23.78 0.95 -24.16
N ARG A 785 24.28 -0.05 -23.44
CA ARG A 785 24.47 -1.41 -23.93
C ARG A 785 23.32 -2.29 -23.49
N PHE A 786 22.65 -2.94 -24.44
CA PHE A 786 21.69 -3.99 -24.15
C PHE A 786 22.37 -5.19 -23.49
N ILE A 787 21.80 -5.70 -22.40
CA ILE A 787 22.30 -6.88 -21.67
C ILE A 787 21.41 -8.09 -21.95
N SER A 788 20.11 -7.96 -21.72
CA SER A 788 19.19 -9.09 -21.85
C SER A 788 17.73 -8.64 -21.99
N GLU A 789 16.90 -9.54 -22.51
CA GLU A 789 15.46 -9.36 -22.59
C GLU A 789 14.71 -10.58 -22.03
N ALA A 790 13.57 -10.32 -21.42
CA ALA A 790 12.64 -11.34 -20.95
C ALA A 790 11.19 -10.84 -21.10
N GLN A 791 10.41 -11.48 -21.98
CA GLN A 791 8.98 -11.18 -22.21
C GLN A 791 8.67 -9.68 -22.41
N GLY A 792 9.53 -8.97 -23.15
CA GLY A 792 9.36 -7.55 -23.47
C GLY A 792 9.88 -6.56 -22.43
N TRP A 793 10.43 -7.01 -21.30
CA TRP A 793 11.29 -6.21 -20.42
C TRP A 793 12.74 -6.34 -20.87
N GLN A 794 13.44 -5.22 -20.95
CA GLN A 794 14.81 -5.15 -21.42
C GLN A 794 15.72 -4.55 -20.36
N LEU A 795 16.88 -5.16 -20.16
CA LEU A 795 17.92 -4.70 -19.24
C LEU A 795 19.06 -4.05 -20.04
N TYR A 796 19.46 -2.86 -19.63
CA TYR A 796 20.55 -2.07 -20.23
C TYR A 796 21.60 -1.67 -19.20
N GLU A 797 22.82 -1.41 -19.67
CA GLU A 797 23.95 -0.87 -18.92
C GLU A 797 24.44 0.44 -19.53
N LEU A 798 24.64 1.47 -18.72
CA LEU A 798 25.25 2.72 -19.11
C LEU A 798 26.77 2.57 -19.12
N ILE A 799 27.36 2.35 -20.30
CA ILE A 799 28.80 2.06 -20.42
C ILE A 799 29.70 3.27 -20.13
N THR A 800 29.14 4.48 -20.19
CA THR A 800 29.83 5.73 -19.83
C THR A 800 29.88 5.96 -18.31
N ASN A 801 29.22 5.12 -17.50
CA ASN A 801 29.24 5.20 -16.05
C ASN A 801 29.96 3.99 -15.42
N THR A 802 31.07 4.25 -14.74
CA THR A 802 31.85 3.21 -14.03
C THR A 802 31.11 2.63 -12.82
N GLY A 803 30.13 3.37 -12.29
CA GLY A 803 29.40 3.02 -11.06
C GLY A 803 30.04 3.58 -9.78
N SER A 804 31.03 4.47 -9.91
CA SER A 804 31.73 5.11 -8.78
C SER A 804 30.86 6.19 -8.13
N TYR A 805 30.78 6.19 -6.80
CA TYR A 805 30.01 7.17 -6.03
C TYR A 805 30.79 8.46 -5.81
N ILE A 806 32.12 8.43 -5.87
CA ILE A 806 32.95 9.62 -5.65
C ILE A 806 33.56 10.09 -6.97
N TYR A 807 33.51 11.39 -7.22
CA TYR A 807 34.17 11.99 -8.37
C TYR A 807 34.66 13.41 -8.06
N THR A 808 35.65 13.88 -8.81
CA THR A 808 36.07 15.29 -8.81
C THR A 808 35.27 16.04 -9.89
N PRO A 809 34.57 17.14 -9.56
CA PRO A 809 33.82 17.91 -10.54
C PRO A 809 34.75 18.63 -11.52
N LYS A 810 34.21 18.98 -12.70
CA LYS A 810 34.96 19.70 -13.74
C LYS A 810 35.26 21.16 -13.38
N TYR A 811 34.39 21.78 -12.61
CA TYR A 811 34.49 23.17 -12.18
C TYR A 811 34.53 23.26 -10.65
N TYR A 812 35.23 24.26 -10.13
CA TYR A 812 35.20 24.55 -8.70
C TYR A 812 33.77 24.86 -8.25
N PRO A 813 33.31 24.32 -7.11
CA PRO A 813 32.01 24.66 -6.55
C PRO A 813 31.89 26.15 -6.23
N THR A 814 30.70 26.68 -6.46
CA THR A 814 30.33 28.06 -6.07
C THR A 814 29.47 28.00 -4.82
N GLY A 815 29.81 28.77 -3.79
CA GLY A 815 29.02 28.90 -2.58
C GLY A 815 27.80 29.77 -2.81
N VAL A 816 26.65 29.39 -2.24
CA VAL A 816 25.43 30.19 -2.27
C VAL A 816 24.92 30.35 -0.84
N ILE A 817 24.82 31.60 -0.37
CA ILE A 817 24.23 31.89 0.94
C ILE A 817 22.72 31.95 0.77
N MET A 818 22.01 31.02 1.41
CA MET A 818 20.55 31.02 1.50
C MET A 818 20.12 32.10 2.49
N THR A 819 19.34 33.08 2.04
CA THR A 819 18.92 34.24 2.82
C THR A 819 17.44 34.21 3.21
N SER A 820 16.63 33.41 2.53
CA SER A 820 15.22 33.21 2.89
C SER A 820 15.06 32.56 4.27
N LYS A 821 14.04 33.01 5.00
CA LYS A 821 13.60 32.39 6.27
C LYS A 821 12.80 31.10 6.06
N ASP A 822 12.49 30.74 4.82
CA ASP A 822 11.78 29.51 4.47
C ASP A 822 12.69 28.29 4.66
N SER A 823 12.28 27.32 5.49
CA SER A 823 13.04 26.09 5.75
C SER A 823 13.21 25.21 4.51
N ASP A 824 12.34 25.37 3.50
CA ASP A 824 12.41 24.61 2.25
C ASP A 824 13.21 25.33 1.16
N ASN A 825 13.77 26.49 1.46
CA ASN A 825 14.44 27.31 0.46
C ASN A 825 15.58 26.59 -0.27
N TRP A 826 16.41 25.86 0.47
CA TRP A 826 17.50 25.09 -0.12
C TRP A 826 17.00 23.92 -0.99
N LYS A 827 15.81 23.35 -0.70
CA LYS A 827 15.18 22.31 -1.53
C LYS A 827 14.73 22.89 -2.86
N LYS A 828 14.07 24.04 -2.82
CA LYS A 828 13.66 24.81 -4.00
C LYS A 828 14.89 25.17 -4.84
N ALA A 829 15.95 25.68 -4.21
CA ALA A 829 17.21 25.96 -4.87
C ALA A 829 17.81 24.72 -5.57
N GLY A 830 17.78 23.55 -4.93
CA GLY A 830 18.21 22.29 -5.53
C GLY A 830 17.38 21.87 -6.74
N MET A 831 16.06 22.05 -6.70
CA MET A 831 15.17 21.80 -7.84
C MET A 831 15.41 22.78 -8.99
N GLU A 832 15.59 24.07 -8.68
CA GLU A 832 15.91 25.10 -9.68
C GLU A 832 17.19 24.79 -10.46
N TRP A 833 18.20 24.23 -9.78
CA TRP A 833 19.42 23.73 -10.44
C TRP A 833 19.13 22.54 -11.35
N LEU A 834 18.36 21.57 -10.87
CA LEU A 834 18.02 20.36 -11.64
C LEU A 834 17.21 20.71 -12.90
N TYR A 835 16.26 21.66 -12.81
CA TYR A 835 15.50 22.16 -13.97
C TYR A 835 16.38 22.90 -14.97
N SER A 836 17.50 23.46 -14.53
CA SER A 836 18.45 24.20 -15.36
C SER A 836 19.52 23.28 -15.93
N PHE A 837 19.13 22.38 -16.84
CA PHE A 837 19.98 21.33 -17.42
C PHE A 837 21.38 21.78 -17.88
N ARG A 838 21.54 23.02 -18.39
CA ARG A 838 22.86 23.53 -18.81
C ARG A 838 23.82 23.82 -17.64
N LEU A 839 23.31 23.90 -16.41
CA LEU A 839 24.07 24.08 -15.17
C LEU A 839 24.51 22.78 -14.50
N ILE A 840 24.10 21.61 -15.01
CA ILE A 840 24.32 20.32 -14.33
C ILE A 840 25.81 20.01 -14.05
N GLU A 841 26.73 20.57 -14.84
CA GLU A 841 28.18 20.41 -14.61
C GLU A 841 28.74 21.34 -13.52
N GLN A 842 28.03 22.40 -13.13
CA GLN A 842 28.45 23.36 -12.10
C GLN A 842 27.87 22.96 -10.74
N PRO A 843 28.71 22.52 -9.78
CA PRO A 843 28.26 22.30 -8.42
C PRO A 843 28.07 23.61 -7.65
N PHE A 844 27.03 23.68 -6.84
CA PHE A 844 26.79 24.77 -5.91
C PHE A 844 26.71 24.25 -4.47
N ILE A 845 27.44 24.86 -3.55
CA ILE A 845 27.36 24.56 -2.12
C ILE A 845 26.30 25.46 -1.51
N LEU A 846 25.28 24.86 -0.89
CA LEU A 846 24.16 25.58 -0.30
C LEU A 846 24.44 25.84 1.19
N PHE A 847 24.86 27.06 1.51
CA PHE A 847 25.13 27.51 2.87
C PHE A 847 23.84 28.06 3.51
N LYS A 848 23.52 27.57 4.72
CA LYS A 848 22.36 28.00 5.50
C LYS A 848 22.63 29.24 6.33
N THR A 849 23.87 29.44 6.77
CA THR A 849 24.25 30.62 7.56
C THR A 849 25.55 31.22 7.03
N ILE A 850 25.77 32.50 7.32
CA ILE A 850 26.97 33.20 6.86
C ILE A 850 28.23 32.66 7.54
N GLU A 851 28.13 32.14 8.77
CA GLU A 851 29.27 31.56 9.49
C GLU A 851 29.81 30.30 8.79
N GLN A 852 28.95 29.58 8.04
CA GLN A 852 29.38 28.41 7.28
C GLN A 852 30.28 28.77 6.09
N THR A 853 30.31 30.04 5.66
CA THR A 853 31.17 30.49 4.56
C THR A 853 32.56 30.90 5.01
N ASN A 854 32.79 31.11 6.32
CA ASN A 854 34.06 31.60 6.85
C ASN A 854 35.28 30.74 6.45
N ASP A 855 35.09 29.43 6.38
CA ASP A 855 36.14 28.47 6.00
C ASP A 855 36.18 28.15 4.49
N PHE A 856 35.24 28.68 3.71
CA PHE A 856 35.11 28.41 2.28
C PHE A 856 35.91 29.43 1.46
N LYS A 857 36.92 28.94 0.74
CA LYS A 857 37.85 29.79 -0.04
C LYS A 857 37.37 30.08 -1.48
N GLY A 858 36.22 29.56 -1.88
CA GLY A 858 35.67 29.75 -3.23
C GLY A 858 34.82 31.02 -3.36
N ILE A 859 34.30 31.24 -4.57
CA ILE A 859 33.38 32.34 -4.85
C ILE A 859 32.05 32.07 -4.12
N VAL A 860 31.55 33.06 -3.39
CA VAL A 860 30.25 33.01 -2.71
C VAL A 860 29.32 34.06 -3.33
N ILE A 861 28.12 33.63 -3.75
CA ILE A 861 27.10 34.49 -4.35
C ILE A 861 25.84 34.53 -3.49
N SER A 862 25.02 35.57 -3.69
CA SER A 862 23.70 35.65 -3.08
C SER A 862 22.72 34.65 -3.70
N GLU A 863 21.72 34.26 -2.93
CA GLU A 863 20.58 33.45 -3.40
C GLU A 863 19.90 34.06 -4.63
N GLU A 864 19.70 35.38 -4.66
CA GLU A 864 19.10 36.08 -5.81
C GLU A 864 19.93 35.93 -7.09
N SER A 865 21.26 36.09 -6.96
CA SER A 865 22.19 35.91 -8.09
C SER A 865 22.14 34.48 -8.60
N TYR A 866 22.12 33.50 -7.69
CA TYR A 866 21.99 32.08 -8.03
C TYR A 866 20.69 31.77 -8.78
N LEU A 867 19.54 32.23 -8.26
CA LEU A 867 18.25 32.00 -8.93
C LEU A 867 18.17 32.70 -10.28
N LYS A 868 18.81 33.87 -10.42
CA LYS A 868 18.97 34.54 -11.72
C LYS A 868 19.78 33.67 -12.69
N TYR A 869 20.92 33.12 -12.28
CA TYR A 869 21.69 32.18 -13.12
C TYR A 869 20.87 30.96 -13.54
N CYS A 870 20.09 30.36 -12.64
CA CYS A 870 19.21 29.24 -12.98
C CYS A 870 18.18 29.63 -14.05
N ARG A 871 17.54 30.81 -13.94
CA ARG A 871 16.58 31.31 -14.93
C ARG A 871 17.24 31.61 -16.28
N ASP A 872 18.36 32.33 -16.27
CA ASP A 872 19.08 32.73 -17.48
C ASP A 872 19.61 31.50 -18.25
N SER A 873 20.06 30.48 -17.51
CA SER A 873 20.44 29.19 -18.09
C SER A 873 19.30 28.48 -18.81
N ARG A 874 18.04 28.68 -18.41
CA ARG A 874 16.87 28.09 -19.08
C ARG A 874 16.46 28.88 -20.33
N SER A 875 16.67 30.20 -20.32
CA SER A 875 16.38 31.07 -21.48
C SER A 875 17.48 31.08 -22.55
N GLY A 876 18.68 30.57 -22.23
CA GLY A 876 19.77 30.40 -23.18
C GLY A 876 20.69 31.63 -23.34
N ILE A 877 20.60 32.62 -22.44
CA ILE A 877 21.44 33.81 -22.39
C ILE A 877 22.75 33.51 -21.62
N ARG A 878 23.86 34.17 -22.00
CA ARG A 878 25.28 33.72 -21.88
C ARG A 878 26.00 33.94 -20.54
N GLU A 879 27.19 33.30 -20.48
CA GLU A 879 28.36 33.38 -19.58
C GLU A 879 28.16 33.03 -18.09
N LEU A 880 28.46 31.76 -17.81
CA LEU A 880 28.43 31.15 -16.48
C LEU A 880 29.80 31.30 -15.81
N PRO A 881 29.86 31.49 -14.47
CA PRO A 881 31.10 31.65 -13.73
C PRO A 881 31.81 30.29 -13.54
N TYR A 882 32.20 29.68 -14.66
CA TYR A 882 32.94 28.43 -14.66
C TYR A 882 34.40 28.71 -14.33
N THR A 883 34.86 28.26 -13.18
CA THR A 883 36.29 28.16 -12.91
C THR A 883 36.70 26.70 -13.08
N PRO A 884 37.33 26.31 -14.21
CA PRO A 884 37.73 24.93 -14.44
C PRO A 884 38.75 24.48 -13.41
N ILE A 885 38.60 23.26 -12.90
CA ILE A 885 39.62 22.66 -12.04
C ILE A 885 40.80 22.27 -12.93
N PRO A 886 42.05 22.69 -12.61
CA PRO A 886 43.20 22.32 -13.39
C PRO A 886 43.41 20.80 -13.33
N LEU A 887 43.00 20.09 -14.38
CA LEU A 887 43.22 18.65 -14.54
C LEU A 887 44.69 18.32 -14.89
N THR A 888 45.63 19.22 -14.61
CA THR A 888 47.07 19.04 -14.90
C THR A 888 47.71 17.91 -14.10
N ARG A 889 47.02 17.39 -13.07
CA ARG A 889 47.37 16.16 -12.35
C ARG A 889 46.34 15.08 -12.68
N ASN A 890 46.80 13.86 -12.96
CA ASN A 890 45.93 12.67 -13.01
C ASN A 890 45.38 12.41 -11.60
N ILE A 891 44.21 12.98 -11.29
CA ILE A 891 43.52 12.75 -10.03
C ILE A 891 42.94 11.33 -10.06
N SER A 892 43.31 10.53 -9.08
CA SER A 892 42.86 9.15 -8.93
C SER A 892 42.14 8.97 -7.60
N ILE A 893 40.94 8.42 -7.65
CA ILE A 893 40.20 7.95 -6.48
C ILE A 893 40.25 6.41 -6.50
N THR A 894 40.73 5.80 -5.42
CA THR A 894 40.91 4.34 -5.32
C THR A 894 40.34 3.82 -4.01
N ASP A 895 40.26 2.50 -3.88
CA ASP A 895 39.79 1.80 -2.67
C ASP A 895 38.43 2.30 -2.16
N GLU A 896 37.54 2.65 -3.10
CA GLU A 896 36.18 3.09 -2.80
C GLU A 896 35.38 1.96 -2.16
N THR A 897 34.90 2.21 -0.95
CA THR A 897 33.96 1.33 -0.24
C THR A 897 32.78 2.15 0.26
N VAL A 898 31.58 1.77 -0.17
CA VAL A 898 30.32 2.44 0.20
C VAL A 898 29.45 1.43 0.94
N SER A 899 29.15 1.72 2.19
CA SER A 899 28.23 0.98 3.04
C SER A 899 27.21 1.94 3.65
N ASP A 900 26.16 1.40 4.27
CA ASP A 900 25.09 2.20 4.89
C ASP A 900 25.63 3.20 5.93
N ASN A 901 26.58 2.78 6.78
CA ASN A 901 27.07 3.63 7.87
C ASN A 901 28.41 4.32 7.57
N ARG A 902 29.07 4.01 6.44
CA ARG A 902 30.45 4.43 6.20
C ARG A 902 30.82 4.43 4.72
N ILE A 903 31.55 5.45 4.29
CA ILE A 903 32.10 5.63 2.96
C ILE A 903 33.60 5.90 3.12
N LYS A 904 34.45 5.07 2.51
CA LYS A 904 35.90 5.28 2.50
C LYS A 904 36.42 5.30 1.09
N PHE A 905 37.45 6.12 0.86
CA PHE A 905 38.19 6.13 -0.38
C PHE A 905 39.58 6.73 -0.14
N ARG A 906 40.49 6.46 -1.06
CA ARG A 906 41.80 7.10 -1.14
C ARG A 906 41.85 8.07 -2.32
N THR A 907 42.59 9.16 -2.18
CA THR A 907 42.74 10.14 -3.26
C THR A 907 44.10 10.84 -3.22
N ASN A 908 44.65 11.14 -4.40
CA ASN A 908 45.80 12.02 -4.55
C ASN A 908 45.40 13.50 -4.79
N GLY A 909 44.09 13.78 -4.91
CA GLY A 909 43.53 15.11 -5.14
C GLY A 909 43.35 15.93 -3.86
N ILE A 910 44.38 16.03 -3.02
CA ILE A 910 44.32 16.77 -1.75
C ILE A 910 43.98 18.25 -1.99
N GLY A 911 43.04 18.78 -1.19
CA GLY A 911 42.54 20.14 -1.29
C GLY A 911 41.57 20.39 -2.46
N LEU A 912 41.31 19.39 -3.31
CA LEU A 912 40.37 19.48 -4.42
C LEU A 912 38.99 18.95 -4.03
N PRO A 913 37.89 19.50 -4.59
CA PRO A 913 36.54 19.08 -4.25
C PRO A 913 36.27 17.63 -4.68
N HIS A 914 35.72 16.83 -3.78
CA HIS A 914 35.24 15.48 -4.06
C HIS A 914 33.74 15.43 -3.76
N ILE A 915 32.93 15.14 -4.77
CA ILE A 915 31.48 14.96 -4.63
C ILE A 915 31.20 13.49 -4.41
N VAL A 916 30.41 13.20 -3.39
CA VAL A 916 29.91 11.87 -3.06
C VAL A 916 28.43 11.83 -3.44
N LYS A 917 28.07 10.97 -4.40
CA LYS A 917 26.71 10.76 -4.95
C LYS A 917 25.75 10.08 -3.96
N ILE A 918 25.75 10.54 -2.71
CA ILE A 918 24.93 10.11 -1.57
C ILE A 918 24.34 11.37 -0.94
N SER A 919 23.05 11.31 -0.58
CA SER A 919 22.35 12.47 -0.06
C SER A 919 22.96 12.99 1.25
N TYR A 920 23.02 14.32 1.38
CA TYR A 920 23.49 14.97 2.60
C TYR A 920 22.46 14.83 3.72
N PHE A 921 22.96 14.63 4.94
CA PHE A 921 22.19 14.67 6.17
C PHE A 921 23.12 15.05 7.34
N PRO A 922 22.69 15.81 8.35
CA PRO A 922 23.57 16.38 9.38
C PRO A 922 24.30 15.35 10.26
N ASN A 923 23.88 14.08 10.22
CA ASN A 923 24.52 12.98 10.93
C ASN A 923 25.83 12.51 10.29
N TRP A 924 26.07 12.82 9.01
CA TRP A 924 27.34 12.51 8.38
C TRP A 924 28.48 13.30 9.04
N LYS A 925 29.61 12.62 9.24
CA LYS A 925 30.86 13.13 9.80
C LYS A 925 32.01 12.65 8.91
N VAL A 926 33.13 13.34 8.94
CA VAL A 926 34.29 13.02 8.09
C VAL A 926 35.59 13.04 8.90
N LYS A 927 36.50 12.14 8.54
CA LYS A 927 37.94 12.21 8.85
C LYS A 927 38.70 12.27 7.53
N GLY A 928 39.83 12.98 7.51
CA GLY A 928 40.56 13.27 6.28
C GLY A 928 39.97 14.40 5.44
N ALA A 929 39.07 15.19 6.04
CA ALA A 929 38.62 16.51 5.56
C ALA A 929 38.10 17.31 6.76
N LYS A 930 38.04 18.64 6.64
CA LYS A 930 37.54 19.52 7.71
C LYS A 930 36.04 19.42 7.96
N SER A 931 35.25 19.32 6.89
CA SER A 931 33.78 19.40 6.94
C SER A 931 33.15 18.71 5.73
N ILE A 932 31.84 18.45 5.84
CA ILE A 932 31.00 17.97 4.74
C ILE A 932 30.05 19.11 4.36
N HIS A 933 30.02 19.43 3.07
CA HIS A 933 29.16 20.45 2.50
C HIS A 933 27.97 19.80 1.78
N MET A 934 26.81 20.44 1.86
CA MET A 934 25.66 20.11 1.02
C MET A 934 25.87 20.75 -0.35
N VAL A 935 26.01 19.92 -1.38
CA VAL A 935 26.17 20.36 -2.77
C VAL A 935 24.95 20.00 -3.59
N THR A 936 24.63 20.79 -4.62
CA THR A 936 23.52 20.47 -5.53
C THR A 936 23.65 19.06 -6.13
N PRO A 937 22.54 18.32 -6.26
CA PRO A 937 21.17 18.71 -5.89
C PRO A 937 20.87 18.54 -4.39
N CYS A 938 21.51 17.59 -3.70
CA CYS A 938 21.59 17.47 -2.24
C CYS A 938 22.64 16.41 -1.87
N PHE A 939 23.77 16.38 -2.58
CA PHE A 939 24.85 15.43 -2.33
C PHE A 939 25.81 15.96 -1.27
N MET A 940 26.77 15.10 -0.89
CA MET A 940 27.87 15.50 -0.02
C MET A 940 29.07 15.94 -0.83
N LEU A 941 29.76 16.97 -0.36
CA LEU A 941 31.04 17.42 -0.91
C LEU A 941 32.07 17.56 0.21
N VAL A 942 33.28 17.07 -0.02
CA VAL A 942 34.42 17.20 0.90
C VAL A 942 35.64 17.76 0.17
N TYR A 943 36.51 18.44 0.90
CA TYR A 943 37.84 18.85 0.46
C TYR A 943 38.87 18.04 1.29
N PRO A 944 39.45 16.98 0.72
CA PRO A 944 40.37 16.11 1.46
C PRO A 944 41.58 16.87 1.98
N ASP A 945 41.94 16.66 3.24
CA ASP A 945 43.19 17.14 3.85
C ASP A 945 44.22 16.01 4.05
N SER A 946 43.81 14.75 3.88
CA SER A 946 44.66 13.56 3.84
C SER A 946 44.30 12.63 2.69
N GLU A 947 45.21 11.72 2.33
CA GLU A 947 44.98 10.74 1.26
C GLU A 947 43.84 9.78 1.56
N GLU A 948 43.66 9.42 2.84
CA GLU A 948 42.56 8.57 3.28
C GLU A 948 41.40 9.42 3.77
N VAL A 949 40.22 9.23 3.18
CA VAL A 949 38.99 9.91 3.59
C VAL A 949 38.00 8.88 4.12
N ASP A 950 37.41 9.19 5.28
CA ASP A 950 36.47 8.32 5.97
C ASP A 950 35.24 9.11 6.43
N ILE A 951 34.15 8.95 5.70
CA ILE A 951 32.86 9.57 5.97
C ILE A 951 31.98 8.54 6.69
N TYR A 952 31.43 8.87 7.85
CA TYR A 952 30.66 7.93 8.67
C TYR A 952 29.38 8.56 9.25
N TYR A 953 28.35 7.74 9.43
CA TYR A 953 27.06 8.15 9.98
C TYR A 953 27.08 8.12 11.50
N GLY A 954 27.16 9.30 12.12
CA GLY A 954 27.28 9.51 13.56
C GLY A 954 26.05 10.16 14.19
N TYR A 955 26.15 10.50 15.48
CA TYR A 955 25.11 11.19 16.23
C TYR A 955 25.32 12.71 16.24
N THR A 956 24.25 13.47 16.05
CA THR A 956 24.18 14.92 16.29
C THR A 956 23.95 15.23 17.78
N LEU A 957 24.04 16.51 18.18
CA LEU A 957 23.68 16.93 19.53
C LEU A 957 22.21 16.62 19.87
N ALA A 958 21.30 16.79 18.90
CA ALA A 958 19.88 16.46 19.05
C ALA A 958 19.68 14.97 19.34
N ASP A 959 20.43 14.10 18.66
CA ASP A 959 20.36 12.65 18.86
C ASP A 959 20.86 12.27 20.27
N LYS A 960 22.00 12.83 20.68
CA LYS A 960 22.57 12.57 22.00
C LYS A 960 21.63 13.02 23.12
N ALA A 961 21.13 14.26 23.04
CA ALA A 961 20.18 14.79 24.02
C ALA A 961 18.91 13.93 24.12
N GLY A 962 18.34 13.53 22.98
CA GLY A 962 17.18 12.64 22.96
C GLY A 962 17.45 11.28 23.60
N MET A 963 18.60 10.67 23.30
CA MET A 963 19.02 9.39 23.90
C MET A 963 19.22 9.52 25.42
N GLU A 964 19.92 10.55 25.89
CA GLU A 964 20.16 10.79 27.32
C GLU A 964 18.85 10.99 28.11
N ILE A 965 17.92 11.80 27.57
CA ILE A 965 16.60 12.00 28.17
C ILE A 965 15.82 10.67 28.22
N SER A 966 15.91 9.85 27.17
CA SER A 966 15.22 8.56 27.14
C SER A 966 15.81 7.55 28.13
N ILE A 967 17.14 7.52 28.29
CA ILE A 967 17.82 6.71 29.29
C ILE A 967 17.36 7.11 30.70
N PHE A 968 17.29 8.42 30.98
CA PHE A 968 16.73 8.92 32.23
C PHE A 968 15.27 8.46 32.43
N GLY A 969 14.44 8.50 31.38
CA GLY A 969 13.08 7.98 31.40
C GLY A 969 12.99 6.49 31.74
N ILE A 970 13.87 5.67 31.16
CA ILE A 970 13.94 4.23 31.45
C ILE A 970 14.32 3.99 32.91
N ILE A 971 15.34 4.71 33.43
CA ILE A 971 15.75 4.63 34.83
C ILE A 971 14.58 5.03 35.74
N ALA A 972 13.91 6.14 35.45
CA ALA A 972 12.74 6.58 36.21
C ALA A 972 11.62 5.53 36.20
N LEU A 973 11.37 4.89 35.06
CA LEU A 973 10.38 3.81 34.93
C LEU A 973 10.75 2.58 35.78
N ILE A 974 12.03 2.18 35.79
CA ILE A 974 12.54 1.08 36.63
C ILE A 974 12.38 1.42 38.12
N VAL A 975 12.78 2.63 38.54
CA VAL A 975 12.65 3.07 39.94
C VAL A 975 11.18 3.08 40.38
N LEU A 976 10.27 3.61 39.54
CA LEU A 976 8.83 3.59 39.80
C LEU A 976 8.28 2.16 39.92
N HIS A 977 8.80 1.22 39.13
CA HIS A 977 8.43 -0.20 39.23
C HIS A 977 8.93 -0.86 40.51
N LEU A 978 10.18 -0.60 40.92
CA LEU A 978 10.79 -1.17 42.11
C LEU A 978 10.15 -0.62 43.40
N ASN A 979 9.88 0.68 43.47
CA ASN A 979 9.25 1.29 44.64
C ASN A 979 7.81 0.77 44.87
N ARG A 980 7.08 0.43 43.79
CA ARG A 980 5.78 -0.23 43.89
C ARG A 980 5.84 -1.64 44.48
N ARG A 981 6.92 -2.39 44.23
CA ARG A 981 7.11 -3.72 44.84
C ARG A 981 7.44 -3.60 46.33
N LYS A 982 8.27 -2.63 46.73
CA LYS A 982 8.58 -2.38 48.15
C LYS A 982 7.37 -1.93 48.97
N SER A 983 6.46 -1.14 48.39
CA SER A 983 5.20 -0.78 49.06
C SER A 983 4.17 -1.92 49.13
N GLN A 984 4.50 -3.11 48.60
CA GLN A 984 3.65 -4.31 48.64
C GLN A 984 4.29 -5.44 49.49
N ASP A 985 5.39 -5.16 50.21
CA ASP A 985 6.04 -6.10 51.13
C ASP A 985 5.17 -6.31 52.40
N PRO A 986 5.16 -7.51 53.01
CA PRO A 986 4.06 -8.01 53.84
C PRO A 986 3.93 -7.43 55.27
N GLN A 987 4.76 -6.48 55.69
CA GLN A 987 4.67 -5.89 57.04
C GLN A 987 3.38 -5.08 57.28
N ASP A 988 2.69 -4.63 56.23
CA ASP A 988 1.38 -3.95 56.36
C ASP A 988 0.18 -4.91 56.40
N ARG A 989 0.38 -6.24 56.23
CA ARG A 989 -0.71 -7.22 56.38
C ARG A 989 -1.01 -7.58 57.83
N SER A 990 -0.08 -7.38 58.77
CA SER A 990 -0.30 -7.70 60.19
C SER A 990 -1.19 -6.70 60.92
N ASN A 991 -1.33 -5.47 60.41
CA ASN A 991 -2.18 -4.44 61.03
C ASN A 991 -3.62 -4.44 60.48
N ALA A 992 -3.87 -5.10 59.35
CA ALA A 992 -5.22 -5.19 58.77
C ALA A 992 -6.02 -6.42 59.26
N SER A 993 -5.38 -7.40 59.91
CA SER A 993 -6.05 -8.59 60.45
C SER A 993 -6.46 -8.46 61.93
N GLN A 994 -6.34 -7.27 62.54
CA GLN A 994 -6.85 -7.01 63.90
C GLN A 994 -8.12 -6.14 63.94
N THR A 995 -8.63 -5.71 62.80
CA THR A 995 -9.93 -5.04 62.68
C THR A 995 -10.64 -5.48 61.40
N THR A 996 -11.24 -6.67 61.40
CA THR A 996 -12.50 -6.99 60.71
C THR A 996 -13.03 -8.33 61.16
#